data_AF-A0A942KJ66-F1
#
_entry.id   AF-A0A942KJ66-F1
#
_cell.length_a   1.000
_cell.length_b   1.000
_cell.length_c   1.000
_cell.angle_alpha   90.00
_cell.angle_beta   90.00
_cell.angle_gamma   90.00
#
_symmetry.space_group_name_H-M   'P 1'
#
loop_
_entity.id
_entity.type
_entity.pdbx_description
1 polymer ?
#
loop_
_entity_poly.entity_id
_entity_poly.type
_entity_poly.pdbx_seq_one_letter_code
_entity_poly.pdbx_strand_id
1 'polypeptide(L)'
;MEKRKIVIVGGVAGGATAAAKLRRLSEKDEIIIFEKDEYISFANCGLPYYIGDVITDRSKLLVQTVEGMSKRFNLDIRNLSEVIRIDKEKKEIFVRKVSGVEYTESYDVLILSPGASPVVPPIQGLKESNNVFILRNIPHMDAIVEFIKIKQPKKATVIGGGFIGVEMAENLIEKGLSVTLIDMADQVLAPVDYEMAQIVHEELTRHGVRLVLKDGVHSFENQGRIVKTQSGLEIESDLIILAIGVTSEIKLATEAGLEIGELRGIIVDSKMKTSDPHIYALGDAIEVSSRINGKQTKIPLAWPANRQGVVVANSIHGIEDEYLGSMGTAVAKVFDLTVASTGLNEKQCKSQGMDVKVVHVNRNNHASYYPGATSMILKLVFDAQNGVIYGAQAIGQEGTEKRIDVIATAMAGGLKVSDLANLELSYAPPYSSAKDPVNILGYVGTHVFKQSYKTIQWNEVDSLVKQGTLLVDVRTPLEYDLGHIPGSINIELDELRTQMHRLPSKDAPIIITCQVGHRGYLAIRILQENGYQHVINLDGGYRLYEVGHHDFNNPLGITGMAEAQHVDEQVITKLPETDLEVIRVDACGLQCPGPILETYKAMEKMVPNQLLRVEASDFGFYSDIVKWAEKTGNTVMDVKIEGKKVLATLKKGQLKPKANQTSNENATIVLFSGELDKALAAMVIANGAASMGKKVSVFATFWGLNFLRKEAHVKVEKTLIEKMFGMMMPKGANKLPLSKMQMGGLGKAMMVNVMKQKNVDSLPSLMAQAQELGVDFIACTMSMDVMGIKKEELIDGISFGGVATYLAESEDAGLTLFI
;
A
#
# COMPACT_ATOMS: atom_id res chain seq x y z
N MET A 1 -23.82 5.67 49.57
CA MET A 1 -23.51 6.86 48.75
C MET A 1 -24.75 7.73 48.71
N GLU A 2 -24.59 8.99 49.08
CA GLU A 2 -25.62 10.02 48.90
C GLU A 2 -25.91 10.23 47.40
N LYS A 3 -27.13 10.65 47.08
CA LYS A 3 -27.52 11.02 45.72
C LYS A 3 -26.65 12.18 45.25
N ARG A 4 -25.99 12.03 44.11
CA ARG A 4 -25.22 13.12 43.46
C ARG A 4 -25.87 13.55 42.17
N LYS A 5 -25.72 14.82 41.83
CA LYS A 5 -26.10 15.40 40.55
C LYS A 5 -24.87 15.56 39.67
N ILE A 6 -24.81 14.78 38.59
CA ILE A 6 -23.70 14.74 37.64
C ILE A 6 -24.17 15.37 36.34
N VAL A 7 -23.51 16.44 35.94
CA VAL A 7 -23.82 17.18 34.71
C VAL A 7 -22.72 16.93 33.68
N ILE A 8 -23.12 16.64 32.44
CA ILE A 8 -22.21 16.32 31.33
C ILE A 8 -22.46 17.30 30.19
N VAL A 9 -21.41 17.93 29.69
CA VAL A 9 -21.45 18.87 28.55
C VAL A 9 -20.87 18.19 27.31
N GLY A 10 -21.73 17.90 26.34
CA GLY A 10 -21.43 17.14 25.12
C GLY A 10 -21.93 15.69 25.19
N GLY A 11 -22.79 15.30 24.25
CA GLY A 11 -23.53 14.03 24.24
C GLY A 11 -23.08 13.01 23.21
N VAL A 12 -21.86 13.14 22.66
CA VAL A 12 -21.32 12.25 21.61
C VAL A 12 -20.35 11.23 22.21
N ALA A 13 -19.12 11.07 21.70
CA ALA A 13 -18.25 9.94 22.04
C ALA A 13 -17.94 9.80 23.55
N GLY A 14 -17.27 10.80 24.13
CA GLY A 14 -16.81 10.73 25.52
C GLY A 14 -17.94 10.89 26.53
N GLY A 15 -18.77 11.93 26.39
CA GLY A 15 -19.88 12.21 27.29
C GLY A 15 -20.95 11.12 27.34
N ALA A 16 -21.37 10.55 26.19
CA ALA A 16 -22.35 9.46 26.20
C ALA A 16 -21.77 8.19 26.85
N THR A 17 -20.49 7.89 26.62
CA THR A 17 -19.82 6.76 27.25
C THR A 17 -19.71 6.92 28.77
N ALA A 18 -19.34 8.12 29.24
CA ALA A 18 -19.32 8.44 30.66
C ALA A 18 -20.71 8.28 31.28
N ALA A 19 -21.75 8.87 30.67
CA ALA A 19 -23.13 8.79 31.16
C ALA A 19 -23.64 7.34 31.28
N ALA A 20 -23.46 6.55 30.23
CA ALA A 20 -23.90 5.16 30.21
C ALA A 20 -23.16 4.31 31.26
N LYS A 21 -21.86 4.55 31.47
CA LYS A 21 -21.09 3.87 32.51
C LYS A 21 -21.47 4.32 33.91
N LEU A 22 -21.68 5.62 34.14
CA LEU A 22 -22.11 6.18 35.42
C LEU A 22 -23.44 5.56 35.87
N ARG A 23 -24.43 5.45 34.98
CA ARG A 23 -25.69 4.78 35.33
C ARG A 23 -25.48 3.33 35.76
N ARG A 24 -24.63 2.57 35.05
CA ARG A 24 -24.32 1.18 35.44
C ARG A 24 -23.62 1.05 36.80
N LEU A 25 -22.99 2.12 37.29
CA LEU A 25 -22.36 2.16 38.61
C LEU A 25 -23.33 2.62 39.71
N SER A 26 -24.32 3.44 39.39
CA SER A 26 -25.29 3.97 40.35
C SER A 26 -26.65 4.27 39.72
N GLU A 27 -27.69 3.63 40.24
CA GLU A 27 -29.10 3.95 39.94
C GLU A 27 -29.61 5.20 40.70
N LYS A 28 -28.85 5.66 41.71
CA LYS A 28 -29.27 6.79 42.56
C LYS A 28 -28.84 8.14 42.03
N ASP A 29 -27.76 8.19 41.26
CA ASP A 29 -27.22 9.45 40.73
C ASP A 29 -28.18 10.05 39.71
N GLU A 30 -28.35 11.36 39.79
CA GLU A 30 -29.06 12.16 38.80
C GLU A 30 -28.04 12.56 37.73
N ILE A 31 -28.21 12.08 36.50
CA ILE A 31 -27.26 12.26 35.42
C ILE A 31 -27.94 13.06 34.32
N ILE A 32 -27.41 14.26 34.05
CA ILE A 32 -27.94 15.19 33.06
C ILE A 32 -26.90 15.38 31.94
N ILE A 33 -27.31 15.19 30.69
CA ILE A 33 -26.48 15.48 29.50
C ILE A 33 -27.02 16.71 28.79
N PHE A 34 -26.15 17.68 28.55
CA PHE A 34 -26.41 18.81 27.67
C PHE A 34 -25.72 18.61 26.33
N GLU A 35 -26.50 18.69 25.26
CA GLU A 35 -26.00 18.66 23.89
C GLU A 35 -26.55 19.88 23.14
N LYS A 36 -25.67 20.65 22.49
CA LYS A 36 -26.07 21.85 21.78
C LYS A 36 -26.80 21.52 20.48
N ASP A 37 -26.41 20.42 19.83
CA ASP A 37 -26.99 19.97 18.58
C ASP A 37 -28.24 19.11 18.83
N GLU A 38 -28.94 18.73 17.76
CA GLU A 38 -30.15 17.89 17.84
C GLU A 38 -29.84 16.45 18.26
N TYR A 39 -28.70 15.91 17.81
CA TYR A 39 -28.39 14.49 17.91
C TYR A 39 -27.32 14.20 18.96
N ILE A 40 -27.50 13.11 19.69
CA ILE A 40 -26.50 12.51 20.57
C ILE A 40 -25.92 11.26 19.93
N SER A 41 -24.74 10.82 20.39
CA SER A 41 -24.17 9.51 20.04
C SER A 41 -24.25 9.16 18.53
N PHE A 42 -24.00 10.13 17.66
CA PHE A 42 -23.97 9.88 16.22
C PHE A 42 -22.57 9.48 15.75
N ALA A 43 -22.50 8.76 14.63
CA ALA A 43 -21.26 8.25 14.07
C ALA A 43 -20.52 9.33 13.25
N ASN A 44 -19.73 10.19 13.92
CA ASN A 44 -18.91 11.22 13.24
C ASN A 44 -18.04 10.64 12.11
N CYS A 45 -17.44 9.47 12.33
CA CYS A 45 -16.59 8.79 11.35
C CYS A 45 -17.37 8.25 10.15
N GLY A 46 -18.71 8.17 10.24
CA GLY A 46 -19.57 7.71 9.14
C GLY A 46 -20.00 8.83 8.19
N LEU A 47 -19.77 10.11 8.53
CA LEU A 47 -20.29 11.24 7.77
C LEU A 47 -19.74 11.30 6.33
N PRO A 48 -18.42 11.16 6.07
CA PRO A 48 -17.90 11.15 4.69
C PRO A 48 -18.52 10.02 3.86
N TYR A 49 -18.68 8.84 4.45
CA TYR A 49 -19.23 7.66 3.79
C TYR A 49 -20.73 7.77 3.48
N TYR A 50 -21.49 8.53 4.27
CA TYR A 50 -22.86 8.88 3.89
C TYR A 50 -22.88 9.91 2.78
N ILE A 51 -21.99 10.91 2.83
CA ILE A 51 -21.84 11.87 1.73
C ILE A 51 -21.51 11.12 0.45
N GLY A 52 -20.65 10.10 0.46
CA GLY A 52 -20.28 9.29 -0.71
C GLY A 52 -21.29 8.21 -1.14
N ASP A 53 -22.47 8.11 -0.53
CA ASP A 53 -23.46 7.04 -0.72
C ASP A 53 -22.99 5.61 -0.39
N VAL A 54 -21.82 5.43 0.25
CA VAL A 54 -21.37 4.13 0.78
C VAL A 54 -22.29 3.68 1.92
N ILE A 55 -22.65 4.62 2.80
CA ILE A 55 -23.73 4.46 3.77
C ILE A 55 -24.96 5.13 3.16
N THR A 56 -25.96 4.34 2.76
CA THR A 56 -27.16 4.87 2.09
C THR A 56 -28.28 5.28 3.05
N ASP A 57 -28.26 4.78 4.28
CA ASP A 57 -29.30 5.01 5.27
C ASP A 57 -28.81 5.95 6.38
N ARG A 58 -29.33 7.19 6.39
CA ARG A 58 -28.99 8.22 7.37
C ARG A 58 -29.23 7.76 8.81
N SER A 59 -30.25 6.93 9.04
CA SER A 59 -30.61 6.48 10.39
C SER A 59 -29.51 5.61 11.02
N LYS A 60 -28.67 4.94 10.21
CA LYS A 60 -27.51 4.17 10.68
C LYS A 60 -26.43 5.04 11.32
N LEU A 61 -26.41 6.34 11.02
CA LEU A 61 -25.49 7.29 11.67
C LEU A 61 -25.96 7.65 13.09
N LEU A 62 -27.22 7.41 13.44
CA LEU A 62 -27.80 7.69 14.75
C LEU A 62 -27.71 6.44 15.63
N VAL A 63 -26.54 6.20 16.23
CA VAL A 63 -26.27 4.97 17.00
C VAL A 63 -27.18 4.84 18.22
N GLN A 64 -27.56 5.96 18.84
CA GLN A 64 -28.62 6.04 19.84
C GLN A 64 -29.50 7.27 19.59
N THR A 65 -30.78 7.14 19.93
CA THR A 65 -31.70 8.29 19.99
C THR A 65 -31.77 8.83 21.41
N VAL A 66 -32.20 10.09 21.55
CA VAL A 66 -32.44 10.70 22.86
C VAL A 66 -33.43 9.86 23.68
N GLU A 67 -34.59 9.54 23.12
CA GLU A 67 -35.60 8.71 23.79
C GLU A 67 -35.04 7.33 24.19
N GLY A 68 -34.34 6.65 23.27
CA GLY A 68 -33.79 5.33 23.49
C GLY A 68 -32.75 5.31 24.61
N MET A 69 -31.82 6.27 24.60
CA MET A 69 -30.76 6.37 25.61
C MET A 69 -31.30 6.82 26.97
N SER A 70 -32.19 7.83 26.99
CA SER A 70 -32.84 8.30 28.22
C SER A 70 -33.64 7.20 28.90
N LYS A 71 -34.43 6.43 28.15
CA LYS A 71 -35.24 5.34 28.70
C LYS A 71 -34.39 4.17 29.18
N ARG A 72 -33.35 3.79 28.44
CA ARG A 72 -32.49 2.65 28.78
C ARG A 72 -31.64 2.90 30.01
N PHE A 73 -31.13 4.12 30.17
CA PHE A 73 -30.17 4.47 31.21
C PHE A 73 -30.72 5.48 32.23
N ASN A 74 -32.04 5.74 32.23
CA ASN A 74 -32.67 6.72 33.11
C ASN A 74 -31.88 8.06 33.16
N LEU A 75 -31.59 8.62 31.99
CA LEU A 75 -30.81 9.85 31.84
C LEU A 75 -31.73 11.02 31.49
N ASP A 76 -31.45 12.20 32.07
CA ASP A 76 -32.05 13.46 31.62
C ASP A 76 -31.17 14.02 30.49
N ILE A 77 -31.62 13.85 29.25
CA ILE A 77 -30.87 14.29 28.07
C ILE A 77 -31.57 15.51 27.49
N ARG A 78 -30.84 16.62 27.44
CA ARG A 78 -31.30 17.92 26.96
C ARG A 78 -30.47 18.31 25.74
N ASN A 79 -30.88 17.79 24.58
CA ASN A 79 -30.38 18.24 23.28
C ASN A 79 -30.92 19.65 22.95
N LEU A 80 -30.37 20.31 21.92
CA LEU A 80 -30.70 21.70 21.58
C LEU A 80 -30.53 22.68 22.75
N SER A 81 -29.56 22.40 23.63
CA SER A 81 -29.27 23.15 24.85
C SER A 81 -27.76 23.37 24.98
N GLU A 82 -27.32 24.60 24.76
CA GLU A 82 -25.91 24.99 24.82
C GLU A 82 -25.55 25.46 26.24
N VAL A 83 -24.48 24.88 26.82
CA VAL A 83 -23.87 25.44 28.03
C VAL A 83 -23.00 26.61 27.62
N ILE A 84 -23.31 27.80 28.11
CA ILE A 84 -22.67 29.05 27.70
C ILE A 84 -21.70 29.62 28.75
N ARG A 85 -21.81 29.21 30.02
CA ARG A 85 -20.94 29.66 31.11
C ARG A 85 -20.91 28.65 32.26
N ILE A 86 -19.79 28.58 32.98
CA ILE A 86 -19.64 27.81 34.22
C ILE A 86 -19.33 28.79 35.37
N ASP A 87 -20.06 28.68 36.48
CA ASP A 87 -19.76 29.34 37.76
C ASP A 87 -19.31 28.26 38.75
N LYS A 88 -17.99 28.03 38.83
CA LYS A 88 -17.41 26.95 39.65
C LYS A 88 -17.55 27.18 41.15
N GLU A 89 -17.56 28.44 41.59
CA GLU A 89 -17.71 28.80 43.01
C GLU A 89 -19.11 28.46 43.53
N LYS A 90 -20.13 28.68 42.70
CA LYS A 90 -21.52 28.31 43.02
C LYS A 90 -21.89 26.87 42.62
N LYS A 91 -21.03 26.19 41.86
CA LYS A 91 -21.30 24.90 41.22
C LYS A 91 -22.56 24.92 40.36
N GLU A 92 -22.64 25.93 39.49
CA GLU A 92 -23.73 26.12 38.54
C GLU A 92 -23.20 26.27 37.11
N ILE A 93 -24.01 25.84 36.14
CA ILE A 93 -23.82 26.15 34.72
C ILE A 93 -24.97 26.99 34.20
N PHE A 94 -24.69 27.82 33.19
CA PHE A 94 -25.68 28.63 32.49
C PHE A 94 -25.97 27.96 31.15
N VAL A 95 -27.25 27.68 30.90
CA VAL A 95 -27.71 26.94 29.74
C VAL A 95 -28.60 27.84 28.90
N ARG A 96 -28.35 27.90 27.60
CA ARG A 96 -29.20 28.54 26.61
C ARG A 96 -29.85 27.47 25.73
N LYS A 97 -31.18 27.42 25.73
CA LYS A 97 -31.93 26.59 24.77
C LYS A 97 -31.89 27.23 23.39
N VAL A 98 -32.03 26.44 22.33
CA VAL A 98 -32.21 26.94 20.95
C VAL A 98 -33.39 27.92 20.83
N SER A 99 -34.39 27.83 21.72
CA SER A 99 -35.49 28.81 21.81
C SER A 99 -35.09 30.20 22.33
N GLY A 100 -33.83 30.39 22.76
CA GLY A 100 -33.33 31.62 23.38
C GLY A 100 -33.55 31.72 24.90
N VAL A 101 -34.23 30.75 25.51
CA VAL A 101 -34.46 30.73 26.96
C VAL A 101 -33.16 30.36 27.68
N GLU A 102 -32.78 31.18 28.65
CA GLU A 102 -31.61 30.96 29.52
C GLU A 102 -32.03 30.59 30.93
N TYR A 103 -31.30 29.65 31.55
CA TYR A 103 -31.50 29.26 32.94
C TYR A 103 -30.20 28.71 33.54
N THR A 104 -30.18 28.52 34.85
CA THR A 104 -29.06 27.91 35.57
C THR A 104 -29.37 26.47 35.96
N GLU A 105 -28.34 25.64 36.00
CA GLU A 105 -28.42 24.26 36.47
C GLU A 105 -27.26 23.97 37.44
N SER A 106 -27.59 23.44 38.61
CA SER A 106 -26.59 23.08 39.63
C SER A 106 -25.95 21.71 39.36
N TYR A 107 -24.73 21.49 39.88
CA TYR A 107 -24.04 20.20 39.82
C TYR A 107 -23.26 19.89 41.10
N ASP A 108 -23.12 18.61 41.43
CA ASP A 108 -22.11 18.15 42.39
C ASP A 108 -20.79 17.79 41.68
N VAL A 109 -20.91 17.27 40.45
CA VAL A 109 -19.81 16.93 39.56
C VAL A 109 -20.14 17.39 38.13
N LEU A 110 -19.19 18.02 37.46
CA LEU A 110 -19.29 18.45 36.06
C LEU A 110 -18.30 17.67 35.19
N ILE A 111 -18.73 17.21 34.02
CA ILE A 111 -17.88 16.56 33.02
C ILE A 111 -17.92 17.38 31.73
N LEU A 112 -16.77 17.86 31.28
CA LEU A 112 -16.60 18.58 30.02
C LEU A 112 -16.14 17.62 28.91
N SER A 113 -17.01 17.40 27.93
CA SER A 113 -16.73 16.65 26.69
C SER A 113 -17.12 17.45 25.42
N PRO A 114 -16.75 18.75 25.30
CA PRO A 114 -17.21 19.59 24.18
C PRO A 114 -16.56 19.26 22.83
N GLY A 115 -15.51 18.43 22.83
CA GLY A 115 -14.80 18.00 21.63
C GLY A 115 -13.92 19.11 21.02
N ALA A 116 -13.86 19.13 19.69
CA ALA A 116 -13.09 20.10 18.91
C ALA A 116 -13.94 20.69 17.78
N SER A 117 -13.59 21.90 17.33
CA SER A 117 -14.21 22.60 16.20
C SER A 117 -13.27 22.65 14.99
N PRO A 118 -13.79 22.55 13.75
CA PRO A 118 -12.99 22.76 12.54
C PRO A 118 -12.32 24.13 12.53
N VAL A 119 -11.06 24.18 12.10
CA VAL A 119 -10.33 25.44 11.94
C VAL A 119 -10.85 26.16 10.69
N VAL A 120 -11.32 27.39 10.86
CA VAL A 120 -11.75 28.27 9.77
C VAL A 120 -10.78 29.45 9.68
N PRO A 121 -9.89 29.48 8.68
CA PRO A 121 -8.86 30.52 8.58
C PRO A 121 -9.48 31.83 8.06
N PRO A 122 -8.94 33.00 8.43
CA PRO A 122 -9.45 34.30 7.99
C PRO A 122 -9.00 34.63 6.56
N ILE A 123 -9.36 33.79 5.58
CA ILE A 123 -9.00 33.95 4.17
C ILE A 123 -9.96 34.93 3.50
N GLN A 124 -9.42 35.84 2.68
CA GLN A 124 -10.22 36.79 1.90
C GLN A 124 -11.22 36.07 0.98
N GLY A 125 -12.47 36.53 0.95
CA GLY A 125 -13.53 35.96 0.11
C GLY A 125 -14.24 34.74 0.69
N LEU A 126 -13.73 34.15 1.78
CA LEU A 126 -14.32 32.95 2.39
C LEU A 126 -15.72 33.22 2.94
N LYS A 127 -15.96 34.38 3.54
CA LYS A 127 -17.27 34.74 4.14
C LYS A 127 -18.34 34.98 3.08
N GLU A 128 -17.93 35.43 1.91
CA GLU A 128 -18.77 35.71 0.76
C GLU A 128 -19.05 34.46 -0.09
N SER A 129 -18.35 33.35 0.20
CA SER A 129 -18.48 32.10 -0.54
C SER A 129 -19.70 31.30 -0.09
N ASN A 130 -20.47 30.79 -1.05
CA ASN A 130 -21.72 30.04 -0.79
C ASN A 130 -21.59 28.53 -1.05
N ASN A 131 -20.42 28.08 -1.48
CA ASN A 131 -20.10 26.70 -1.84
C ASN A 131 -18.99 26.09 -0.98
N VAL A 132 -18.61 26.73 0.13
CA VAL A 132 -17.57 26.25 1.06
C VAL A 132 -18.20 25.65 2.31
N PHE A 133 -17.84 24.40 2.61
CA PHE A 133 -18.40 23.64 3.73
C PHE A 133 -17.30 23.09 4.63
N ILE A 134 -17.63 22.93 5.90
CA ILE A 134 -16.88 22.14 6.89
C ILE A 134 -17.66 20.87 7.20
N LEU A 135 -17.00 19.84 7.74
CA LEU A 135 -17.66 18.61 8.17
C LEU A 135 -17.34 18.33 9.66
N ARG A 136 -18.37 18.24 10.49
CA ARG A 136 -18.23 17.95 11.94
C ARG A 136 -19.40 17.13 12.47
N ASN A 137 -20.62 17.51 12.13
CA ASN A 137 -21.85 16.95 12.67
C ASN A 137 -22.87 16.66 11.55
N ILE A 138 -24.02 16.12 11.94
CA ILE A 138 -25.10 15.75 11.03
C ILE A 138 -25.63 16.95 10.22
N PRO A 139 -25.90 18.14 10.80
CA PRO A 139 -26.28 19.32 10.01
C PRO A 139 -25.28 19.72 8.93
N HIS A 140 -23.97 19.66 9.21
CA HIS A 140 -22.95 19.94 8.20
C HIS A 140 -23.00 18.94 7.04
N MET A 141 -23.15 17.66 7.37
CA MET A 141 -23.30 16.59 6.38
C MET A 141 -24.56 16.78 5.53
N ASP A 142 -25.71 17.05 6.17
CA ASP A 142 -26.98 17.29 5.48
C ASP A 142 -26.88 18.48 4.53
N ALA A 143 -26.21 19.57 4.93
CA ALA A 143 -25.99 20.74 4.07
C ALA A 143 -25.14 20.42 2.83
N ILE A 144 -24.10 19.60 2.96
CA ILE A 144 -23.27 19.15 1.83
C ILE A 144 -24.10 18.27 0.88
N VAL A 145 -24.84 17.30 1.43
CA VAL A 145 -25.69 16.40 0.65
C VAL A 145 -26.80 17.17 -0.09
N GLU A 146 -27.45 18.11 0.58
CA GLU A 146 -28.46 18.99 -0.03
C GLU A 146 -27.86 19.85 -1.13
N PHE A 147 -26.68 20.44 -0.90
CA PHE A 147 -25.97 21.21 -1.93
C PHE A 147 -25.65 20.36 -3.16
N ILE A 148 -25.10 19.16 -2.97
CA ILE A 148 -24.79 18.23 -4.07
C ILE A 148 -26.07 17.90 -4.85
N LYS A 149 -27.16 17.59 -4.14
CA LYS A 149 -28.44 17.24 -4.76
C LYS A 149 -29.04 18.40 -5.57
N ILE A 150 -29.01 19.62 -5.05
CA ILE A 150 -29.65 20.78 -5.67
C ILE A 150 -28.78 21.39 -6.77
N LYS A 151 -27.47 21.52 -6.53
CA LYS A 151 -26.55 22.25 -7.41
C LYS A 151 -25.82 21.34 -8.40
N GLN A 152 -25.82 20.03 -8.18
CA GLN A 152 -25.16 19.03 -9.04
C GLN A 152 -23.73 19.44 -9.44
N PRO A 153 -22.86 19.73 -8.46
CA PRO A 153 -21.48 20.14 -8.72
C PRO A 153 -20.73 19.09 -9.54
N LYS A 154 -19.82 19.55 -10.41
CA LYS A 154 -18.95 18.69 -11.22
C LYS A 154 -17.50 18.72 -10.74
N LYS A 155 -17.04 19.86 -10.21
CA LYS A 155 -15.70 20.06 -9.68
C LYS A 155 -15.74 20.30 -8.18
N ALA A 156 -14.93 19.58 -7.42
CA ALA A 156 -14.75 19.81 -6.00
C ALA A 156 -13.30 20.11 -5.64
N THR A 157 -13.11 20.99 -4.66
CA THR A 157 -11.80 21.28 -4.07
C THR A 157 -11.82 20.92 -2.59
N VAL A 158 -10.91 20.04 -2.17
CA VAL A 158 -10.69 19.70 -0.77
C VAL A 158 -9.44 20.42 -0.29
N ILE A 159 -9.56 21.21 0.78
CA ILE A 159 -8.46 21.98 1.35
C ILE A 159 -8.05 21.32 2.67
N GLY A 160 -6.86 20.74 2.69
CA GLY A 160 -6.32 19.93 3.78
C GLY A 160 -6.32 18.44 3.45
N GLY A 161 -5.16 17.81 3.50
CA GLY A 161 -4.86 16.41 3.24
C GLY A 161 -4.71 15.57 4.50
N GLY A 162 -5.36 15.95 5.60
CA GLY A 162 -5.54 15.09 6.77
C GLY A 162 -6.53 13.94 6.53
N PHE A 163 -6.80 13.12 7.54
CA PHE A 163 -7.72 11.97 7.42
C PHE A 163 -9.07 12.35 6.80
N ILE A 164 -9.75 13.35 7.37
CA ILE A 164 -11.06 13.83 6.87
C ILE A 164 -10.96 14.32 5.43
N GLY A 165 -9.89 15.03 5.08
CA GLY A 165 -9.70 15.54 3.72
C GLY A 165 -9.53 14.42 2.69
N VAL A 166 -8.72 13.41 3.02
CA VAL A 166 -8.53 12.24 2.17
C VAL A 166 -9.81 11.40 2.05
N GLU A 167 -10.53 11.18 3.15
CA GLU A 167 -11.83 10.48 3.13
C GLU A 167 -12.86 11.24 2.29
N MET A 168 -12.90 12.58 2.38
CA MET A 168 -13.78 13.41 1.55
C MET A 168 -13.38 13.36 0.08
N ALA A 169 -12.08 13.39 -0.23
CA ALA A 169 -11.61 13.26 -1.61
C ALA A 169 -12.04 11.92 -2.23
N GLU A 170 -11.86 10.80 -1.51
CA GLU A 170 -12.35 9.49 -1.92
C GLU A 170 -13.86 9.51 -2.20
N ASN A 171 -14.66 9.93 -1.22
CA ASN A 171 -16.12 9.88 -1.33
C ASN A 171 -16.69 10.82 -2.42
N LEU A 172 -15.99 11.92 -2.75
CA LEU A 172 -16.39 12.81 -3.84
C LEU A 172 -16.00 12.26 -5.22
N ILE A 173 -14.84 11.59 -5.34
CA ILE A 173 -14.46 10.85 -6.56
C ILE A 173 -15.47 9.74 -6.85
N GLU A 174 -15.84 8.94 -5.84
CA GLU A 174 -16.82 7.85 -5.98
C GLU A 174 -18.22 8.36 -6.40
N LYS A 175 -18.54 9.61 -6.06
CA LYS A 175 -19.75 10.31 -6.53
C LYS A 175 -19.65 10.84 -7.97
N GLY A 176 -18.50 10.66 -8.62
CA GLY A 176 -18.25 11.10 -10.00
C GLY A 176 -17.87 12.57 -10.14
N LEU A 177 -17.41 13.24 -9.08
CA LEU A 177 -16.88 14.61 -9.18
C LEU A 177 -15.39 14.57 -9.54
N SER A 178 -14.91 15.58 -10.26
CA SER A 178 -13.48 15.84 -10.40
C SER A 178 -12.96 16.52 -9.14
N VAL A 179 -11.97 15.93 -8.46
CA VAL A 179 -11.48 16.43 -7.17
C VAL A 179 -10.06 16.98 -7.29
N THR A 180 -9.85 18.19 -6.76
CA THR A 180 -8.52 18.74 -6.47
C THR A 180 -8.30 18.80 -4.96
N LEU A 181 -7.23 18.19 -4.46
CA LEU A 181 -6.84 18.24 -3.05
C LEU A 181 -5.62 19.16 -2.89
N ILE A 182 -5.75 20.18 -2.05
CA ILE A 182 -4.72 21.18 -1.77
C ILE A 182 -4.22 20.99 -0.33
N ASP A 183 -2.90 20.88 -0.12
CA ASP A 183 -2.28 20.92 1.20
C ASP A 183 -1.00 21.76 1.20
N MET A 184 -0.78 22.51 2.28
CA MET A 184 0.43 23.32 2.47
C MET A 184 1.67 22.46 2.75
N ALA A 185 1.49 21.27 3.33
CA ALA A 185 2.56 20.31 3.52
C ALA A 185 2.98 19.69 2.19
N ASP A 186 4.16 19.07 2.18
CA ASP A 186 4.66 18.29 1.04
C ASP A 186 4.08 16.88 0.95
N GLN A 187 3.15 16.54 1.85
CA GLN A 187 2.49 15.24 1.90
C GLN A 187 1.08 15.32 2.51
N VAL A 188 0.20 14.42 2.07
CA VAL A 188 -1.01 14.04 2.82
C VAL A 188 -0.68 13.19 4.06
N LEU A 189 -1.65 13.05 4.95
CA LEU A 189 -1.65 12.18 6.14
C LEU A 189 -0.39 12.37 7.01
N ALA A 190 -0.34 13.49 7.74
CA ALA A 190 0.76 13.83 8.64
C ALA A 190 1.22 12.73 9.63
N PRO A 191 0.40 11.78 10.10
CA PRO A 191 0.87 10.69 10.97
C PRO A 191 1.87 9.73 10.32
N VAL A 192 1.88 9.56 8.99
CA VAL A 192 2.90 8.76 8.30
C VAL A 192 4.06 9.64 7.80
N ASP A 193 5.24 9.05 7.61
CA ASP A 193 6.40 9.76 7.06
C ASP A 193 6.30 9.92 5.54
N TYR A 194 7.16 10.79 5.00
CA TYR A 194 7.08 11.28 3.62
C TYR A 194 7.08 10.14 2.59
N GLU A 195 8.03 9.21 2.67
CA GLU A 195 8.15 8.09 1.72
C GLU A 195 6.98 7.11 1.78
N MET A 196 6.32 7.02 2.95
CA MET A 196 5.11 6.23 3.12
C MET A 196 3.92 6.99 2.51
N ALA A 197 3.84 8.31 2.70
CA ALA A 197 2.81 9.15 2.09
C ALA A 197 2.89 9.21 0.56
N GLN A 198 4.07 9.08 -0.03
CA GLN A 198 4.23 9.00 -1.50
C GLN A 198 3.41 7.84 -2.11
N ILE A 199 3.31 6.70 -1.41
CA ILE A 199 2.47 5.56 -1.83
C ILE A 199 0.98 5.95 -1.82
N VAL A 200 0.59 6.81 -0.86
CA VAL A 200 -0.76 7.36 -0.78
C VAL A 200 -1.00 8.37 -1.92
N HIS A 201 0.02 9.15 -2.31
CA HIS A 201 -0.09 10.09 -3.42
C HIS A 201 -0.28 9.34 -4.75
N GLU A 202 0.46 8.25 -4.95
CA GLU A 202 0.28 7.35 -6.09
C GLU A 202 -1.16 6.83 -6.16
N GLU A 203 -1.71 6.39 -5.02
CA GLU A 203 -3.09 5.88 -4.94
C GLU A 203 -4.14 6.94 -5.26
N LEU A 204 -4.00 8.14 -4.69
CA LEU A 204 -4.91 9.27 -4.91
C LEU A 204 -4.89 9.69 -6.39
N THR A 205 -3.70 9.84 -6.95
CA THR A 205 -3.53 10.28 -8.35
C THR A 205 -3.98 9.21 -9.35
N ARG A 206 -3.78 7.92 -9.04
CA ARG A 206 -4.33 6.79 -9.82
C ARG A 206 -5.85 6.84 -9.93
N HIS A 207 -6.53 7.33 -8.91
CA HIS A 207 -7.99 7.49 -8.90
C HIS A 207 -8.47 8.86 -9.41
N GLY A 208 -7.59 9.64 -10.05
CA GLY A 208 -7.95 10.90 -10.69
C GLY A 208 -8.03 12.11 -9.75
N VAL A 209 -7.54 11.98 -8.50
CA VAL A 209 -7.41 13.15 -7.62
C VAL A 209 -6.23 14.00 -8.08
N ARG A 210 -6.48 15.29 -8.38
CA ARG A 210 -5.41 16.25 -8.63
C ARG A 210 -4.81 16.71 -7.31
N LEU A 211 -3.56 16.36 -7.04
CA LEU A 211 -2.84 16.81 -5.84
C LEU A 211 -2.13 18.14 -6.10
N VAL A 212 -2.24 19.05 -5.13
CA VAL A 212 -1.54 20.32 -5.08
C VAL A 212 -0.92 20.44 -3.69
N LEU A 213 0.33 19.97 -3.54
CA LEU A 213 1.05 20.00 -2.27
C LEU A 213 2.06 21.16 -2.26
N LYS A 214 2.60 21.47 -1.08
CA LYS A 214 3.48 22.65 -0.85
C LYS A 214 2.83 23.97 -1.26
N ASP A 215 1.49 24.03 -1.24
CA ASP A 215 0.75 25.22 -1.64
C ASP A 215 -0.49 25.41 -0.77
N GLY A 216 -0.84 26.66 -0.50
CA GLY A 216 -1.95 27.03 0.38
C GLY A 216 -2.98 27.86 -0.36
N VAL A 217 -4.19 27.96 0.17
CA VAL A 217 -5.19 28.89 -0.37
C VAL A 217 -4.85 30.31 0.07
N HIS A 218 -4.74 31.21 -0.90
CA HIS A 218 -4.53 32.64 -0.70
C HIS A 218 -5.86 33.40 -0.61
N SER A 219 -6.80 33.15 -1.53
CA SER A 219 -8.10 33.83 -1.56
C SER A 219 -9.17 33.03 -2.28
N PHE A 220 -10.43 33.32 -1.94
CA PHE A 220 -11.61 32.86 -2.67
C PHE A 220 -12.17 34.03 -3.49
N GLU A 221 -12.42 33.81 -4.77
CA GLU A 221 -12.99 34.80 -5.67
C GLU A 221 -14.31 34.30 -6.27
N ASN A 222 -15.10 35.21 -6.84
CA ASN A 222 -16.39 34.90 -7.45
C ASN A 222 -17.32 34.06 -6.55
N GLN A 223 -17.46 34.48 -5.28
CA GLN A 223 -18.26 33.77 -4.27
C GLN A 223 -17.82 32.30 -4.07
N GLY A 224 -16.50 32.05 -4.17
CA GLY A 224 -15.91 30.72 -3.96
C GLY A 224 -15.83 29.86 -5.22
N ARG A 225 -16.18 30.40 -6.40
CA ARG A 225 -16.03 29.68 -7.67
C ARG A 225 -14.58 29.56 -8.13
N ILE A 226 -13.71 30.48 -7.70
CA ILE A 226 -12.28 30.43 -8.00
C ILE A 226 -11.51 30.40 -6.68
N VAL A 227 -10.71 29.36 -6.50
CA VAL A 227 -9.74 29.25 -5.41
C VAL A 227 -8.38 29.66 -5.94
N LYS A 228 -7.81 30.75 -5.41
CA LYS A 228 -6.43 31.15 -5.71
C LYS A 228 -5.49 30.62 -4.66
N THR A 229 -4.42 30.01 -5.11
CA THR A 229 -3.36 29.48 -4.25
C THR A 229 -2.26 30.51 -4.02
N GLN A 230 -1.32 30.22 -3.11
CA GLN A 230 -0.16 31.07 -2.83
C GLN A 230 0.84 31.09 -3.99
N SER A 231 0.91 30.01 -4.77
CA SER A 231 1.73 29.96 -5.99
C SER A 231 1.14 30.78 -7.15
N GLY A 232 -0.10 31.23 -7.04
CA GLY A 232 -0.84 31.92 -8.10
C GLY A 232 -1.64 31.00 -9.02
N LEU A 233 -1.66 29.68 -8.76
CA LEU A 233 -2.57 28.77 -9.45
C LEU A 233 -4.03 29.11 -9.11
N GLU A 234 -4.85 29.23 -10.15
CA GLU A 234 -6.30 29.41 -10.05
C GLU A 234 -7.02 28.08 -10.30
N ILE A 235 -7.94 27.72 -9.40
CA ILE A 235 -8.69 26.47 -9.45
C ILE A 235 -10.17 26.79 -9.45
N GLU A 236 -10.87 26.40 -10.51
CA GLU A 236 -12.33 26.49 -10.58
C GLU A 236 -12.98 25.37 -9.75
N SER A 237 -13.95 25.73 -8.91
CA SER A 237 -14.61 24.78 -8.01
C SER A 237 -16.11 25.07 -7.85
N ASP A 238 -16.92 24.01 -7.92
CA ASP A 238 -18.36 24.09 -7.66
C ASP A 238 -18.67 23.82 -6.19
N LEU A 239 -17.85 23.00 -5.52
CA LEU A 239 -17.99 22.57 -4.13
C LEU A 239 -16.63 22.58 -3.44
N ILE A 240 -16.51 23.25 -2.29
CA ILE A 240 -15.27 23.31 -1.53
C ILE A 240 -15.47 22.70 -0.15
N ILE A 241 -14.57 21.79 0.24
CA ILE A 241 -14.54 21.19 1.57
C ILE A 241 -13.29 21.68 2.31
N LEU A 242 -13.50 22.33 3.46
CA LEU A 242 -12.43 22.80 4.32
C LEU A 242 -12.14 21.77 5.43
N ALA A 243 -10.98 21.11 5.35
CA ALA A 243 -10.56 20.01 6.20
C ALA A 243 -9.12 20.21 6.75
N ILE A 244 -8.78 21.44 7.16
CA ILE A 244 -7.43 21.83 7.61
C ILE A 244 -7.14 21.55 9.10
N GLY A 245 -7.86 20.60 9.69
CA GLY A 245 -7.72 20.22 11.10
C GLY A 245 -8.74 20.88 12.03
N VAL A 246 -8.57 20.61 13.33
CA VAL A 246 -9.50 21.00 14.40
C VAL A 246 -8.77 21.68 15.55
N THR A 247 -9.50 22.53 16.29
CA THR A 247 -9.04 23.15 17.54
C THR A 247 -9.93 22.75 18.70
N SER A 248 -9.35 22.54 19.88
CA SER A 248 -10.07 22.11 21.07
C SER A 248 -11.09 23.17 21.51
N GLU A 249 -12.30 22.72 21.90
CA GLU A 249 -13.37 23.61 22.39
C GLU A 249 -13.13 23.98 23.87
N ILE A 250 -12.25 24.95 24.10
CA ILE A 250 -11.77 25.33 25.44
C ILE A 250 -12.44 26.59 26.03
N LYS A 251 -13.42 27.18 25.35
CA LYS A 251 -14.02 28.47 25.76
C LYS A 251 -14.58 28.40 27.19
N LEU A 252 -15.42 27.41 27.48
CA LEU A 252 -16.02 27.22 28.80
C LEU A 252 -14.97 27.04 29.90
N ALA A 253 -13.93 26.25 29.62
CA ALA A 253 -12.86 25.99 30.58
C ALA A 253 -12.01 27.25 30.84
N THR A 254 -11.65 27.98 29.78
CA THR A 254 -10.89 29.23 29.87
C THR A 254 -11.67 30.28 30.67
N GLU A 255 -12.95 30.49 30.35
CA GLU A 255 -13.79 31.48 31.04
C GLU A 255 -14.08 31.11 32.50
N ALA A 256 -14.09 29.81 32.83
CA ALA A 256 -14.20 29.30 34.20
C ALA A 256 -12.86 29.37 34.99
N GLY A 257 -11.78 29.81 34.34
CA GLY A 257 -10.43 29.85 34.92
C GLY A 257 -9.89 28.47 35.27
N LEU A 258 -10.11 27.48 34.40
CA LEU A 258 -9.44 26.18 34.45
C LEU A 258 -8.08 26.27 33.74
N GLU A 259 -7.14 25.42 34.14
CA GLU A 259 -5.81 25.38 33.54
C GLU A 259 -5.85 24.89 32.08
N ILE A 260 -5.26 25.69 31.18
CA ILE A 260 -5.14 25.41 29.75
C ILE A 260 -3.66 25.24 29.42
N GLY A 261 -3.32 24.18 28.70
CA GLY A 261 -1.95 23.88 28.33
C GLY A 261 -1.46 24.69 27.13
N GLU A 262 -0.16 24.54 26.84
CA GLU A 262 0.51 25.24 25.75
C GLU A 262 -0.03 24.84 24.37
N LEU A 263 -0.57 23.62 24.23
CA LEU A 263 -1.18 23.12 23.00
C LEU A 263 -2.64 23.54 22.85
N ARG A 264 -3.14 24.42 23.74
CA ARG A 264 -4.51 24.93 23.75
C ARG A 264 -5.56 23.83 24.04
N GLY A 265 -5.23 22.87 24.89
CA GLY A 265 -6.21 21.92 25.45
C GLY A 265 -6.39 22.12 26.95
N ILE A 266 -7.48 21.57 27.50
CA ILE A 266 -7.72 21.56 28.95
C ILE A 266 -6.72 20.59 29.60
N ILE A 267 -6.00 21.04 30.63
CA ILE A 267 -5.10 20.17 31.40
C ILE A 267 -5.90 19.30 32.36
N VAL A 268 -5.57 18.01 32.38
CA VAL A 268 -6.15 17.04 33.30
C VAL A 268 -5.10 16.12 33.90
N ASP A 269 -5.38 15.57 35.08
CA ASP A 269 -4.58 14.50 35.70
C ASP A 269 -4.87 13.12 35.08
N SER A 270 -4.19 12.06 35.54
CA SER A 270 -4.40 10.68 35.05
C SER A 270 -5.82 10.14 35.31
N LYS A 271 -6.58 10.78 36.20
CA LYS A 271 -7.97 10.45 36.55
C LYS A 271 -8.96 11.38 35.83
N MET A 272 -8.48 12.15 34.87
CA MET A 272 -9.23 13.08 34.02
C MET A 272 -9.84 14.28 34.78
N LYS A 273 -9.33 14.61 35.98
CA LYS A 273 -9.73 15.81 36.73
C LYS A 273 -9.01 17.03 36.21
N THR A 274 -9.71 18.15 36.13
CA THR A 274 -9.13 19.46 35.82
C THR A 274 -8.45 20.06 37.06
N SER A 275 -7.98 21.31 36.97
CA SER A 275 -7.52 22.10 38.12
C SER A 275 -8.59 22.32 39.20
N ASP A 276 -9.87 22.10 38.89
CA ASP A 276 -10.97 22.07 39.87
C ASP A 276 -11.34 20.61 40.22
N PRO A 277 -11.40 20.23 41.51
CA PRO A 277 -11.62 18.85 41.93
C PRO A 277 -13.03 18.31 41.64
N HIS A 278 -13.99 19.19 41.31
CA HIS A 278 -15.37 18.84 40.97
C HIS A 278 -15.64 18.84 39.46
N ILE A 279 -14.65 19.21 38.65
CA ILE A 279 -14.77 19.28 37.19
C ILE A 279 -13.78 18.32 36.54
N TYR A 280 -14.31 17.45 35.69
CA TYR A 280 -13.56 16.52 34.84
C TYR A 280 -13.60 17.03 33.40
N ALA A 281 -12.60 16.69 32.60
CA ALA A 281 -12.61 16.93 31.16
C ALA A 281 -12.07 15.73 30.39
N LEU A 282 -12.57 15.51 29.17
CA LEU A 282 -12.17 14.39 28.32
C LEU A 282 -12.38 14.69 26.82
N GLY A 283 -11.95 13.77 25.97
CA GLY A 283 -12.11 13.82 24.52
C GLY A 283 -11.17 14.83 23.86
N ASP A 284 -11.54 15.30 22.66
CA ASP A 284 -10.67 16.16 21.83
C ASP A 284 -10.38 17.55 22.45
N ALA A 285 -11.05 17.88 23.57
CA ALA A 285 -10.88 19.14 24.28
C ALA A 285 -9.65 19.16 25.21
N ILE A 286 -9.13 17.99 25.61
CA ILE A 286 -8.03 17.89 26.58
C ILE A 286 -6.66 17.73 25.91
N GLU A 287 -5.61 18.10 26.64
CA GLU A 287 -4.26 17.59 26.34
C GLU A 287 -4.08 16.20 26.95
N VAL A 288 -3.35 15.34 26.26
CA VAL A 288 -3.05 13.98 26.70
C VAL A 288 -1.55 13.75 26.69
N SER A 289 -1.06 12.96 27.64
CA SER A 289 0.32 12.49 27.60
C SER A 289 0.49 11.44 26.50
N SER A 290 1.55 11.57 25.71
CA SER A 290 1.97 10.53 24.77
C SER A 290 2.53 9.33 25.53
N ARG A 291 2.02 8.14 25.22
CA ARG A 291 2.51 6.87 25.82
C ARG A 291 3.95 6.53 25.45
N ILE A 292 4.53 7.24 24.49
CA ILE A 292 5.85 6.93 23.93
C ILE A 292 6.95 7.69 24.68
N ASN A 293 6.74 8.99 24.92
CA ASN A 293 7.76 9.89 25.46
C ASN A 293 7.27 10.73 26.65
N GLY A 294 6.03 10.54 27.10
CA GLY A 294 5.43 11.27 28.22
C GLY A 294 5.05 12.73 27.94
N LYS A 295 5.39 13.28 26.77
CA LYS A 295 5.11 14.68 26.44
C LYS A 295 3.62 14.91 26.22
N GLN A 296 3.16 16.11 26.58
CA GLN A 296 1.80 16.53 26.26
C GLN A 296 1.60 16.64 24.75
N THR A 297 0.44 16.20 24.28
CA THR A 297 0.06 16.19 22.87
C THR A 297 -1.46 16.28 22.72
N LYS A 298 -1.92 16.45 21.48
CA LYS A 298 -3.35 16.41 21.11
C LYS A 298 -3.59 15.31 20.11
N ILE A 299 -4.48 14.37 20.47
CA ILE A 299 -4.83 13.21 19.65
C ILE A 299 -6.37 13.15 19.61
N PRO A 300 -7.01 13.89 18.68
CA PRO A 300 -8.47 13.95 18.58
C PRO A 300 -8.99 12.69 17.88
N LEU A 301 -9.09 11.59 18.63
CA LEU A 301 -9.53 10.29 18.12
C LEU A 301 -10.63 9.70 19.01
N ALA A 302 -11.53 8.95 18.37
CA ALA A 302 -12.70 8.40 19.04
C ALA A 302 -12.36 7.35 20.13
N TRP A 303 -11.36 6.48 19.90
CA TRP A 303 -10.99 5.46 20.90
C TRP A 303 -10.50 6.10 22.22
N PRO A 304 -9.55 7.07 22.21
CA PRO A 304 -9.21 7.84 23.41
C PRO A 304 -10.43 8.42 24.13
N ALA A 305 -11.30 9.14 23.42
CA ALA A 305 -12.47 9.79 24.03
C ALA A 305 -13.40 8.80 24.75
N ASN A 306 -13.67 7.64 24.13
CA ASN A 306 -14.49 6.59 24.75
C ASN A 306 -13.80 5.98 25.98
N ARG A 307 -12.50 5.66 25.90
CA ARG A 307 -11.76 5.10 27.03
C ARG A 307 -11.70 6.07 28.22
N GLN A 308 -11.48 7.36 27.95
CA GLN A 308 -11.46 8.42 28.95
C GLN A 308 -12.82 8.56 29.65
N GLY A 309 -13.94 8.41 28.92
CA GLY A 309 -15.28 8.41 29.51
C GLY A 309 -15.48 7.30 30.55
N VAL A 310 -14.88 6.12 30.33
CA VAL A 310 -14.86 5.05 31.33
C VAL A 310 -14.01 5.42 32.55
N VAL A 311 -12.83 6.01 32.34
CA VAL A 311 -11.94 6.46 33.44
C VAL A 311 -12.66 7.49 34.33
N VAL A 312 -13.30 8.51 33.72
CA VAL A 312 -14.07 9.53 34.45
C VAL A 312 -15.17 8.89 35.30
N ALA A 313 -15.96 7.98 34.73
CA ALA A 313 -17.04 7.34 35.46
C ALA A 313 -16.55 6.49 36.66
N ASN A 314 -15.43 5.79 36.49
CA ASN A 314 -14.77 5.03 37.54
C ASN A 314 -14.21 5.95 38.64
N SER A 315 -13.52 7.03 38.24
CA SER A 315 -12.94 8.03 39.13
C SER A 315 -14.00 8.69 40.04
N ILE A 316 -15.15 9.06 39.48
CA ILE A 316 -16.30 9.61 40.24
C ILE A 316 -16.83 8.63 41.29
N HIS A 317 -16.71 7.33 41.06
CA HIS A 317 -17.16 6.28 41.98
C HIS A 317 -16.04 5.74 42.88
N GLY A 318 -14.84 6.31 42.84
CA GLY A 318 -13.70 5.85 43.63
C GLY A 318 -13.17 4.47 43.21
N ILE A 319 -13.47 4.03 41.99
CA ILE A 319 -12.90 2.82 41.40
C ILE A 319 -11.51 3.18 40.87
N GLU A 320 -10.51 2.40 41.25
CA GLU A 320 -9.14 2.57 40.78
C GLU A 320 -9.06 2.33 39.26
N ASP A 321 -8.78 3.42 38.53
CA ASP A 321 -8.59 3.42 37.09
C ASP A 321 -7.83 4.69 36.71
N GLU A 322 -6.93 4.59 35.73
CA GLU A 322 -6.13 5.71 35.25
C GLU A 322 -6.00 5.67 33.72
N TYR A 323 -5.98 6.85 33.11
CA TYR A 323 -5.67 7.00 31.71
C TYR A 323 -4.16 7.06 31.51
N LEU A 324 -3.61 6.00 30.91
CA LEU A 324 -2.16 5.87 30.70
C LEU A 324 -1.61 6.77 29.58
N GLY A 325 -2.44 7.64 29.00
CA GLY A 325 -2.11 8.44 27.83
C GLY A 325 -2.50 7.79 26.50
N SER A 326 -2.14 8.45 25.41
CA SER A 326 -2.50 8.06 24.03
C SER A 326 -1.30 7.55 23.24
N MET A 327 -1.49 6.48 22.45
CA MET A 327 -0.52 6.05 21.44
C MET A 327 -0.71 6.74 20.08
N GLY A 328 -1.90 7.28 19.80
CA GLY A 328 -2.20 7.84 18.48
C GLY A 328 -2.40 6.79 17.39
N THR A 329 -2.82 5.57 17.74
CA THR A 329 -3.18 4.55 16.75
C THR A 329 -4.34 5.04 15.87
N ALA A 330 -4.12 5.10 14.56
CA ALA A 330 -5.08 5.58 13.58
C ALA A 330 -5.02 4.75 12.31
N VAL A 331 -6.15 4.68 11.60
CA VAL A 331 -6.30 4.00 10.32
C VAL A 331 -7.26 4.78 9.44
N ALA A 332 -6.98 4.82 8.14
CA ALA A 332 -7.87 5.36 7.12
C ALA A 332 -7.88 4.49 5.87
N LYS A 333 -9.03 4.47 5.21
CA LYS A 333 -9.17 3.94 3.86
C LYS A 333 -8.79 5.03 2.87
N VAL A 334 -7.99 4.66 1.87
CA VAL A 334 -7.64 5.51 0.73
C VAL A 334 -7.78 4.67 -0.53
N PHE A 335 -8.95 4.76 -1.15
CA PHE A 335 -9.39 3.91 -2.25
C PHE A 335 -9.18 2.42 -1.95
N ASP A 336 -8.26 1.76 -2.64
CA ASP A 336 -7.98 0.34 -2.45
C ASP A 336 -7.05 0.07 -1.27
N LEU A 337 -6.41 1.11 -0.73
CA LEU A 337 -5.42 1.00 0.34
C LEU A 337 -6.04 1.26 1.72
N THR A 338 -5.43 0.60 2.69
CA THR A 338 -5.52 0.89 4.11
C THR A 338 -4.21 1.52 4.54
N VAL A 339 -4.28 2.70 5.14
CA VAL A 339 -3.14 3.44 5.71
C VAL A 339 -3.30 3.44 7.21
N ALA A 340 -2.37 2.82 7.93
CA ALA A 340 -2.43 2.69 9.38
C ALA A 340 -1.13 3.14 10.05
N SER A 341 -1.23 3.70 11.25
CA SER A 341 -0.09 4.18 12.03
C SER A 341 -0.34 4.07 13.53
N THR A 342 0.73 4.00 14.32
CA THR A 342 0.70 4.08 15.78
C THR A 342 2.02 4.65 16.31
N GLY A 343 1.98 5.34 17.45
CA GLY A 343 3.14 5.94 18.08
C GLY A 343 3.65 7.19 17.36
N LEU A 344 4.95 7.43 17.47
CA LEU A 344 5.65 8.55 16.85
C LEU A 344 6.24 8.14 15.50
N ASN A 345 6.12 9.04 14.52
CA ASN A 345 6.83 8.90 13.26
C ASN A 345 8.27 9.45 13.34
N GLU A 346 9.05 9.24 12.29
CA GLU A 346 10.47 9.59 12.27
C GLU A 346 10.68 11.11 12.39
N LYS A 347 9.87 11.91 11.69
CA LYS A 347 9.94 13.39 11.79
C LYS A 347 9.65 13.91 13.20
N GLN A 348 8.70 13.32 13.91
CA GLN A 348 8.43 13.65 15.32
C GLN A 348 9.56 13.24 16.25
N CYS A 349 10.20 12.09 16.02
CA CYS A 349 11.33 11.66 16.84
C CYS A 349 12.54 12.58 16.62
N LYS A 350 12.87 12.88 15.36
CA LYS A 350 14.00 13.74 14.98
C LYS A 350 13.85 15.17 15.50
N SER A 351 12.66 15.78 15.37
CA SER A 351 12.41 17.13 15.89
C SER A 351 12.54 17.25 17.40
N GLN A 352 12.47 16.12 18.10
CA GLN A 352 12.62 16.02 19.55
C GLN A 352 14.02 15.59 20.00
N GLY A 353 14.97 15.46 19.07
CA GLY A 353 16.36 15.06 19.37
C GLY A 353 16.50 13.60 19.78
N MET A 354 15.56 12.73 19.42
CA MET A 354 15.61 11.31 19.75
C MET A 354 16.51 10.56 18.76
N ASP A 355 17.37 9.69 19.29
CA ASP A 355 18.25 8.82 18.48
C ASP A 355 17.49 7.58 18.03
N VAL A 356 17.18 7.53 16.73
CA VAL A 356 16.26 6.52 16.17
C VAL A 356 16.89 5.72 15.05
N LYS A 357 16.42 4.47 14.94
CA LYS A 357 16.60 3.61 13.77
C LYS A 357 15.26 3.35 13.12
N VAL A 358 15.32 3.14 11.81
CA VAL A 358 14.17 2.91 10.95
C VAL A 358 14.45 1.69 10.09
N VAL A 359 13.42 0.89 9.88
CA VAL A 359 13.44 -0.25 8.95
C VAL A 359 12.14 -0.33 8.15
N HIS A 360 12.25 -0.73 6.89
CA HIS A 360 11.12 -0.96 6.00
C HIS A 360 11.05 -2.41 5.53
N VAL A 361 9.85 -2.99 5.56
CA VAL A 361 9.62 -4.37 5.15
C VAL A 361 8.40 -4.45 4.24
N ASN A 362 8.60 -4.98 3.03
CA ASN A 362 7.51 -5.34 2.11
C ASN A 362 7.19 -6.83 2.24
N ARG A 363 5.96 -7.18 2.58
CA ARG A 363 5.47 -8.57 2.67
C ARG A 363 4.03 -8.67 2.22
N ASN A 364 3.58 -9.88 1.90
CA ASN A 364 2.18 -10.11 1.58
C ASN A 364 1.33 -10.17 2.84
N ASN A 365 0.05 -9.81 2.72
CA ASN A 365 -0.95 -9.95 3.76
C ASN A 365 -1.13 -11.40 4.25
N HIS A 366 -0.99 -12.38 3.34
CA HIS A 366 -1.01 -13.81 3.64
C HIS A 366 -0.10 -14.61 2.69
N ALA A 367 -0.13 -15.94 2.79
CA ALA A 367 0.75 -16.82 2.01
C ALA A 367 0.58 -16.59 0.49
N SER A 368 1.70 -16.42 -0.23
CA SER A 368 1.70 -16.06 -1.66
C SER A 368 1.08 -17.11 -2.57
N TYR A 369 1.07 -18.38 -2.15
CA TYR A 369 0.44 -19.47 -2.92
C TYR A 369 -1.08 -19.54 -2.72
N TYR A 370 -1.65 -18.77 -1.79
CA TYR A 370 -3.09 -18.68 -1.59
C TYR A 370 -3.66 -17.52 -2.43
N PRO A 371 -4.81 -17.70 -3.11
CA PRO A 371 -5.39 -16.66 -3.97
C PRO A 371 -5.66 -15.34 -3.23
N GLY A 372 -5.47 -14.21 -3.92
CA GLY A 372 -5.78 -12.88 -3.37
C GLY A 372 -4.72 -12.27 -2.47
N ALA A 373 -3.49 -12.80 -2.48
CA ALA A 373 -2.38 -12.25 -1.71
C ALA A 373 -1.97 -10.87 -2.25
N THR A 374 -1.92 -9.88 -1.37
CA THR A 374 -1.61 -8.49 -1.70
C THR A 374 -0.41 -8.00 -0.90
N SER A 375 0.45 -7.20 -1.51
CA SER A 375 1.62 -6.64 -0.83
C SER A 375 1.22 -5.52 0.15
N MET A 376 1.99 -5.41 1.23
CA MET A 376 1.97 -4.29 2.17
C MET A 376 3.40 -3.91 2.53
N ILE A 377 3.62 -2.62 2.76
CA ILE A 377 4.84 -2.10 3.34
C ILE A 377 4.60 -1.76 4.80
N LEU A 378 5.58 -2.08 5.66
CA LEU A 378 5.62 -1.68 7.05
C LEU A 378 6.89 -0.87 7.30
N LYS A 379 6.75 0.20 8.07
CA LYS A 379 7.85 0.98 8.65
C LYS A 379 7.83 0.84 10.16
N LEU A 380 8.99 0.61 10.77
CA LEU A 380 9.16 0.62 12.21
C LEU A 380 10.16 1.71 12.61
N VAL A 381 9.82 2.51 13.61
CA VAL A 381 10.69 3.51 14.24
C VAL A 381 10.98 3.06 15.66
N PHE A 382 12.25 2.94 16.03
CA PHE A 382 12.65 2.44 17.34
C PHE A 382 13.95 3.08 17.83
N ASP A 383 14.18 3.01 19.14
CA ASP A 383 15.34 3.54 19.81
C ASP A 383 16.62 2.83 19.38
N ALA A 384 17.64 3.61 19.00
CA ALA A 384 18.91 3.07 18.52
C ALA A 384 19.70 2.30 19.59
N GLN A 385 19.49 2.58 20.89
CA GLN A 385 20.32 2.09 21.99
C GLN A 385 19.70 0.90 22.71
N ASN A 386 18.39 0.95 22.96
CA ASN A 386 17.69 -0.02 23.82
C ASN A 386 16.60 -0.83 23.09
N GLY A 387 16.29 -0.49 21.83
CA GLY A 387 15.35 -1.23 20.97
C GLY A 387 13.88 -1.02 21.30
N VAL A 388 13.53 -0.06 22.15
CA VAL A 388 12.14 0.34 22.43
C VAL A 388 11.49 0.86 21.15
N ILE A 389 10.28 0.39 20.86
CA ILE A 389 9.53 0.80 19.67
C ILE A 389 8.88 2.15 19.96
N TYR A 390 9.16 3.13 19.10
CA TYR A 390 8.56 4.47 19.18
C TYR A 390 7.31 4.60 18.32
N GLY A 391 7.25 3.91 17.19
CA GLY A 391 6.06 3.88 16.34
C GLY A 391 6.18 2.95 15.15
N ALA A 392 5.06 2.75 14.48
CA ALA A 392 4.96 1.94 13.28
C ALA A 392 3.95 2.51 12.30
N GLN A 393 4.17 2.25 11.02
CA GLN A 393 3.30 2.66 9.92
C GLN A 393 3.14 1.48 8.96
N ALA A 394 1.97 1.32 8.37
CA ALA A 394 1.73 0.27 7.38
C ALA A 394 0.78 0.76 6.30
N ILE A 395 1.10 0.43 5.05
CA ILE A 395 0.31 0.77 3.87
C ILE A 395 0.21 -0.46 2.98
N GLY A 396 -1.01 -0.81 2.60
CA GLY A 396 -1.30 -1.97 1.76
C GLY A 396 -2.81 -2.15 1.65
N GLN A 397 -3.26 -3.32 1.20
CA GLN A 397 -4.69 -3.64 1.13
C GLN A 397 -5.14 -4.38 2.41
N GLU A 398 -5.89 -5.46 2.27
CA GLU A 398 -6.47 -6.23 3.37
C GLU A 398 -5.42 -6.72 4.38
N GLY A 399 -5.73 -6.60 5.66
CA GLY A 399 -4.91 -7.10 6.76
C GLY A 399 -3.74 -6.19 7.13
N THR A 400 -3.73 -4.95 6.64
CA THR A 400 -2.72 -3.93 6.98
C THR A 400 -2.95 -3.42 8.41
N GLU A 401 -4.19 -3.10 8.75
CA GLU A 401 -4.65 -2.68 10.08
C GLU A 401 -4.31 -3.71 11.15
N LYS A 402 -4.49 -5.01 10.86
CA LYS A 402 -4.09 -6.12 11.77
C LYS A 402 -2.64 -6.00 12.24
N ARG A 403 -1.72 -5.58 11.36
CA ARG A 403 -0.29 -5.49 11.72
C ARG A 403 -0.03 -4.33 12.67
N ILE A 404 -0.71 -3.20 12.46
CA ILE A 404 -0.63 -2.06 13.36
C ILE A 404 -1.29 -2.36 14.70
N ASP A 405 -2.40 -3.10 14.75
CA ASP A 405 -3.03 -3.52 16.01
C ASP A 405 -2.09 -4.42 16.84
N VAL A 406 -1.41 -5.38 16.20
CA VAL A 406 -0.42 -6.23 16.87
C VAL A 406 0.76 -5.39 17.39
N ILE A 407 1.30 -4.46 16.59
CA ILE A 407 2.44 -3.64 17.01
C ILE A 407 2.04 -2.65 18.10
N ALA A 408 0.87 -2.02 18.01
CA ALA A 408 0.33 -1.16 19.06
C ALA A 408 0.14 -1.94 20.38
N THR A 409 -0.31 -3.19 20.30
CA THR A 409 -0.41 -4.09 21.46
C THR A 409 0.97 -4.42 22.04
N ALA A 410 1.95 -4.73 21.18
CA ALA A 410 3.33 -4.98 21.60
C ALA A 410 3.94 -3.76 22.30
N MET A 411 3.77 -2.57 21.73
CA MET A 411 4.17 -1.29 22.34
C MET A 411 3.48 -1.07 23.69
N ALA A 412 2.18 -1.37 23.77
CA ALA A 412 1.43 -1.26 25.03
C ALA A 412 2.01 -2.14 26.14
N GLY A 413 2.50 -3.33 25.78
CA GLY A 413 3.14 -4.29 26.67
C GLY A 413 4.63 -4.03 26.94
N GLY A 414 5.21 -2.97 26.37
CA GLY A 414 6.63 -2.63 26.53
C GLY A 414 7.57 -3.57 25.78
N LEU A 415 7.09 -4.28 24.77
CA LEU A 415 7.90 -5.15 23.93
C LEU A 415 8.86 -4.32 23.07
N LYS A 416 10.06 -4.83 22.89
CA LYS A 416 11.10 -4.24 22.06
C LYS A 416 11.05 -4.78 20.63
N VAL A 417 11.79 -4.14 19.74
CA VAL A 417 11.95 -4.58 18.34
C VAL A 417 12.35 -6.05 18.22
N SER A 418 13.18 -6.54 19.14
CA SER A 418 13.62 -7.94 19.18
C SER A 418 12.54 -8.94 19.56
N ASP A 419 11.53 -8.50 20.29
CA ASP A 419 10.47 -9.37 20.79
C ASP A 419 9.41 -9.64 19.71
N LEU A 420 9.28 -8.75 18.72
CA LEU A 420 8.36 -8.92 17.60
C LEU A 420 8.61 -10.22 16.81
N ALA A 421 9.87 -10.67 16.73
CA ALA A 421 10.23 -11.92 16.06
C ALA A 421 9.68 -13.18 16.78
N ASN A 422 9.35 -13.06 18.08
CA ASN A 422 8.90 -14.16 18.93
C ASN A 422 7.38 -14.20 19.10
N LEU A 423 6.64 -13.26 18.50
CA LEU A 423 5.18 -13.26 18.57
C LEU A 423 4.60 -14.44 17.79
N GLU A 424 3.98 -15.38 18.50
CA GLU A 424 3.21 -16.47 17.91
C GLU A 424 1.83 -15.95 17.48
N LEU A 425 1.69 -15.69 16.18
CA LEU A 425 0.46 -15.15 15.59
C LEU A 425 -0.29 -16.24 14.81
N SER A 426 -1.61 -16.08 14.69
CA SER A 426 -2.46 -17.04 13.98
C SER A 426 -2.04 -17.19 12.52
N TYR A 427 -1.74 -18.43 12.13
CA TYR A 427 -1.36 -18.79 10.77
C TYR A 427 -2.27 -19.87 10.18
N ALA A 428 -2.91 -19.51 9.07
CA ALA A 428 -3.30 -20.42 8.00
C ALA A 428 -3.18 -19.65 6.66
N PRO A 429 -3.09 -20.34 5.51
CA PRO A 429 -2.82 -19.71 4.21
C PRO A 429 -3.68 -18.48 3.85
N PRO A 430 -4.99 -18.41 4.20
CA PRO A 430 -5.82 -17.23 3.89
C PRO A 430 -5.52 -15.99 4.75
N TYR A 431 -4.84 -16.14 5.89
CA TYR A 431 -4.78 -15.09 6.91
C TYR A 431 -3.37 -14.54 7.14
N SER A 432 -2.33 -15.38 6.99
CA SER A 432 -0.95 -14.98 7.20
C SER A 432 0.02 -15.90 6.45
N SER A 433 1.31 -15.72 6.70
CA SER A 433 2.40 -16.63 6.35
C SER A 433 2.95 -17.29 7.62
N ALA A 434 3.73 -18.36 7.48
CA ALA A 434 4.35 -19.04 8.63
C ALA A 434 5.20 -18.10 9.51
N LYS A 435 5.68 -17.00 8.92
CA LYS A 435 6.20 -15.83 9.64
C LYS A 435 5.37 -14.63 9.19
N ASP A 436 4.64 -14.03 10.11
CA ASP A 436 3.82 -12.85 9.81
C ASP A 436 4.74 -11.68 9.40
N PRO A 437 4.26 -10.72 8.57
CA PRO A 437 4.92 -9.45 8.37
C PRO A 437 5.46 -8.77 9.65
N VAL A 438 4.76 -8.84 10.78
CA VAL A 438 5.28 -8.34 12.07
C VAL A 438 6.53 -9.10 12.53
N ASN A 439 6.56 -10.42 12.39
CA ASN A 439 7.74 -11.21 12.77
C ASN A 439 8.94 -10.84 11.88
N ILE A 440 8.72 -10.72 10.57
CA ILE A 440 9.76 -10.30 9.62
C ILE A 440 10.29 -8.91 9.97
N LEU A 441 9.41 -7.96 10.30
CA LEU A 441 9.78 -6.63 10.75
C LEU A 441 10.64 -6.70 12.02
N GLY A 442 10.30 -7.58 12.96
CA GLY A 442 11.10 -7.89 14.14
C GLY A 442 12.48 -8.46 13.82
N TYR A 443 12.59 -9.41 12.90
CA TYR A 443 13.88 -9.97 12.48
C TYR A 443 14.79 -8.90 11.87
N VAL A 444 14.27 -8.12 10.91
CA VAL A 444 15.03 -7.05 10.24
C VAL A 444 15.43 -5.96 11.24
N GLY A 445 14.47 -5.51 12.06
CA GLY A 445 14.71 -4.54 13.13
C GLY A 445 15.77 -5.01 14.14
N THR A 446 15.76 -6.31 14.50
CA THR A 446 16.77 -6.90 15.39
C THR A 446 18.16 -6.86 14.77
N HIS A 447 18.29 -7.14 13.47
CA HIS A 447 19.59 -7.09 12.81
C HIS A 447 20.15 -5.66 12.77
N VAL A 448 19.31 -4.66 12.50
CA VAL A 448 19.70 -3.25 12.52
C VAL A 448 20.03 -2.80 13.95
N PHE A 449 19.20 -3.18 14.92
CA PHE A 449 19.44 -2.87 16.34
C PHE A 449 20.76 -3.45 16.85
N LYS A 450 21.05 -4.72 16.54
CA LYS A 450 22.31 -5.39 16.89
C LYS A 450 23.48 -5.01 15.98
N GLN A 451 23.29 -4.08 15.04
CA GLN A 451 24.29 -3.64 14.08
C GLN A 451 24.96 -4.80 13.31
N SER A 452 24.18 -5.85 12.99
CA SER A 452 24.67 -7.01 12.23
C SER A 452 25.11 -6.64 10.80
N TYR A 453 24.57 -5.54 10.28
CA TYR A 453 24.99 -4.87 9.06
C TYR A 453 24.60 -3.40 9.14
N LYS A 454 25.20 -2.54 8.31
CA LYS A 454 24.83 -1.12 8.21
C LYS A 454 23.65 -0.96 7.23
N THR A 455 22.76 -0.04 7.52
CA THR A 455 21.70 0.39 6.61
C THR A 455 21.86 1.86 6.27
N ILE A 456 21.42 2.23 5.08
CA ILE A 456 21.13 3.62 4.67
C ILE A 456 19.69 3.70 4.20
N GLN A 457 19.13 4.90 4.26
CA GLN A 457 17.79 5.20 3.82
C GLN A 457 17.75 5.63 2.35
N TRP A 458 16.54 5.59 1.79
CA TRP A 458 16.26 5.91 0.39
C TRP A 458 16.79 7.29 -0.05
N ASN A 459 16.77 8.29 0.84
CA ASN A 459 17.20 9.66 0.57
C ASN A 459 18.71 9.91 0.76
N GLU A 460 19.47 8.92 1.23
CA GLU A 460 20.91 9.05 1.49
C GLU A 460 21.76 8.51 0.33
N VAL A 461 21.20 7.59 -0.47
CA VAL A 461 21.95 6.82 -1.48
C VAL A 461 22.60 7.69 -2.56
N ASP A 462 21.89 8.69 -3.08
CA ASP A 462 22.39 9.55 -4.17
C ASP A 462 23.65 10.32 -3.78
N SER A 463 23.69 10.81 -2.53
CA SER A 463 24.85 11.54 -2.01
C SER A 463 26.06 10.62 -1.91
N LEU A 464 25.88 9.39 -1.43
CA LEU A 464 26.96 8.42 -1.26
C LEU A 464 27.48 7.91 -2.61
N VAL A 465 26.60 7.69 -3.59
CA VAL A 465 26.97 7.33 -4.96
C VAL A 465 27.77 8.46 -5.61
N LYS A 466 27.33 9.72 -5.47
CA LYS A 466 28.06 10.90 -5.97
C LYS A 466 29.45 11.06 -5.32
N GLN A 467 29.61 10.64 -4.06
CA GLN A 467 30.90 10.62 -3.37
C GLN A 467 31.81 9.45 -3.79
N GLY A 468 31.36 8.61 -4.72
CA GLY A 468 32.14 7.50 -5.28
C GLY A 468 31.94 6.15 -4.58
N THR A 469 30.95 6.03 -3.69
CA THR A 469 30.60 4.72 -3.09
C THR A 469 29.94 3.84 -4.14
N LEU A 470 30.44 2.62 -4.33
CA LEU A 470 29.87 1.70 -5.31
C LEU A 470 28.48 1.22 -4.85
N LEU A 471 27.49 1.36 -5.74
CA LEU A 471 26.16 0.80 -5.58
C LEU A 471 26.01 -0.45 -6.45
N VAL A 472 25.65 -1.57 -5.83
CA VAL A 472 25.43 -2.86 -6.50
C VAL A 472 23.97 -3.23 -6.37
N ASP A 473 23.31 -3.36 -7.52
CA ASP A 473 21.95 -3.87 -7.63
C ASP A 473 21.98 -5.38 -7.84
N VAL A 474 21.42 -6.13 -6.89
CA VAL A 474 21.39 -7.59 -6.90
C VAL A 474 20.08 -8.18 -7.42
N ARG A 475 19.25 -7.37 -8.09
CA ARG A 475 18.09 -7.84 -8.86
C ARG A 475 18.52 -8.56 -10.14
N THR A 476 17.57 -9.22 -10.77
CA THR A 476 17.77 -9.78 -12.11
C THR A 476 18.01 -8.66 -13.13
N PRO A 477 18.72 -8.92 -14.24
CA PRO A 477 18.90 -7.93 -15.30
C PRO A 477 17.58 -7.35 -15.83
N LEU A 478 16.53 -8.17 -15.92
CA LEU A 478 15.20 -7.71 -16.36
C LEU A 478 14.61 -6.65 -15.42
N GLU A 479 14.65 -6.89 -14.11
CA GLU A 479 14.17 -5.90 -13.13
C GLU A 479 15.02 -4.63 -13.15
N TYR A 480 16.33 -4.76 -13.39
CA TYR A 480 17.25 -3.64 -13.51
C TYR A 480 16.95 -2.77 -14.74
N ASP A 481 16.67 -3.40 -15.88
CA ASP A 481 16.37 -2.71 -17.14
C ASP A 481 15.01 -1.99 -17.14
N LEU A 482 14.06 -2.45 -16.30
CA LEU A 482 12.77 -1.76 -16.10
C LEU A 482 12.91 -0.44 -15.32
N GLY A 483 14.01 -0.28 -14.58
CA GLY A 483 14.31 0.90 -13.78
C GLY A 483 15.33 0.58 -12.69
N HIS A 484 16.29 1.47 -12.46
CA HIS A 484 17.35 1.30 -11.47
C HIS A 484 17.85 2.64 -10.94
N ILE A 485 18.60 2.59 -9.84
CA ILE A 485 19.20 3.78 -9.23
C ILE A 485 20.39 4.24 -10.09
N PRO A 486 20.44 5.51 -10.55
CA PRO A 486 21.54 5.98 -11.37
C PRO A 486 22.91 5.73 -10.73
N GLY A 487 23.85 5.19 -11.51
CA GLY A 487 25.20 4.87 -11.05
C GLY A 487 25.36 3.50 -10.37
N SER A 488 24.29 2.70 -10.26
CA SER A 488 24.42 1.30 -9.85
C SER A 488 25.09 0.43 -10.91
N ILE A 489 25.71 -0.67 -10.49
CA ILE A 489 26.05 -1.80 -11.35
C ILE A 489 25.13 -2.99 -11.04
N ASN A 490 24.74 -3.75 -12.04
CA ASN A 490 23.95 -4.97 -11.82
C ASN A 490 24.88 -6.20 -11.66
N ILE A 491 24.72 -6.89 -10.54
CA ILE A 491 25.29 -8.20 -10.26
C ILE A 491 24.21 -9.01 -9.55
N GLU A 492 23.47 -9.82 -10.31
CA GLU A 492 22.37 -10.62 -9.76
C GLU A 492 22.82 -11.45 -8.54
N LEU A 493 21.96 -11.54 -7.51
CA LEU A 493 22.27 -12.22 -6.26
C LEU A 493 22.82 -13.64 -6.46
N ASP A 494 22.26 -14.40 -7.40
CA ASP A 494 22.64 -15.78 -7.65
C ASP A 494 24.01 -15.90 -8.33
N GLU A 495 24.43 -14.86 -9.06
CA GLU A 495 25.74 -14.75 -9.71
C GLU A 495 26.80 -14.07 -8.84
N LEU A 496 26.40 -13.39 -7.75
CA LEU A 496 27.28 -12.62 -6.87
C LEU A 496 28.51 -13.42 -6.39
N ARG A 497 28.34 -14.72 -6.14
CA ARG A 497 29.43 -15.58 -5.65
C ARG A 497 30.53 -15.80 -6.70
N THR A 498 30.17 -15.93 -7.97
CA THR A 498 31.13 -16.13 -9.07
C THR A 498 31.68 -14.81 -9.60
N GLN A 499 30.91 -13.73 -9.48
CA GLN A 499 31.26 -12.40 -9.97
C GLN A 499 31.85 -11.46 -8.91
N MET A 500 32.23 -11.97 -7.74
CA MET A 500 32.78 -11.18 -6.64
C MET A 500 34.05 -10.40 -7.00
N HIS A 501 34.79 -10.87 -8.01
CA HIS A 501 35.97 -10.18 -8.56
C HIS A 501 35.66 -8.83 -9.22
N ARG A 502 34.39 -8.56 -9.58
CA ARG A 502 33.93 -7.26 -10.11
C ARG A 502 33.76 -6.21 -9.00
N LEU A 503 33.73 -6.64 -7.75
CA LEU A 503 33.62 -5.75 -6.60
C LEU A 503 34.99 -5.17 -6.22
N PRO A 504 35.03 -3.99 -5.58
CA PRO A 504 36.27 -3.35 -5.15
C PRO A 504 36.96 -4.16 -4.04
N SER A 505 38.04 -3.61 -3.51
CA SER A 505 38.73 -4.21 -2.36
C SER A 505 37.77 -4.48 -1.19
N LYS A 506 38.09 -5.49 -0.38
CA LYS A 506 37.24 -5.92 0.75
C LYS A 506 37.01 -4.85 1.82
N ASP A 507 37.88 -3.85 1.86
CA ASP A 507 37.80 -2.69 2.76
C ASP A 507 37.08 -1.49 2.14
N ALA A 508 36.73 -1.55 0.85
CA ALA A 508 35.96 -0.48 0.22
C ALA A 508 34.48 -0.56 0.65
N PRO A 509 33.81 0.58 0.88
CA PRO A 509 32.39 0.60 1.17
C PRO A 509 31.58 0.22 -0.07
N ILE A 510 30.58 -0.65 0.12
CA ILE A 510 29.67 -1.11 -0.95
C ILE A 510 28.24 -0.98 -0.46
N ILE A 511 27.41 -0.29 -1.22
CA ILE A 511 25.96 -0.23 -1.01
C ILE A 511 25.32 -1.33 -1.84
N ILE A 512 24.46 -2.11 -1.22
CA ILE A 512 23.70 -3.18 -1.86
C ILE A 512 22.23 -2.77 -1.92
N THR A 513 21.63 -2.85 -3.09
CA THR A 513 20.19 -2.68 -3.28
C THR A 513 19.56 -3.89 -3.96
N CYS A 514 18.27 -4.09 -3.72
CA CYS A 514 17.45 -4.98 -4.53
C CYS A 514 16.02 -4.40 -4.60
N GLN A 515 15.01 -5.16 -5.06
CA GLN A 515 13.66 -4.60 -5.21
C GLN A 515 13.05 -4.09 -3.90
N VAL A 516 13.22 -4.85 -2.80
CA VAL A 516 12.54 -4.59 -1.51
C VAL A 516 13.44 -4.81 -0.28
N GLY A 517 14.77 -4.78 -0.45
CA GLY A 517 15.77 -4.98 0.61
C GLY A 517 16.05 -6.44 1.02
N HIS A 518 15.17 -7.41 0.73
CA HIS A 518 15.36 -8.81 1.17
C HIS A 518 16.56 -9.51 0.50
N ARG A 519 16.65 -9.48 -0.84
CA ARG A 519 17.80 -10.03 -1.58
C ARG A 519 19.10 -9.29 -1.27
N GLY A 520 19.02 -7.98 -0.99
CA GLY A 520 20.16 -7.17 -0.57
C GLY A 520 20.77 -7.66 0.75
N TYR A 521 19.92 -8.01 1.73
CA TYR A 521 20.37 -8.67 2.96
C TYR A 521 21.10 -9.99 2.69
N LEU A 522 20.60 -10.84 1.79
CA LEU A 522 21.27 -12.10 1.44
C LEU A 522 22.65 -11.85 0.82
N ALA A 523 22.76 -10.88 -0.08
CA ALA A 523 24.02 -10.46 -0.67
C ALA A 523 25.00 -9.95 0.39
N ILE A 524 24.54 -9.15 1.35
CA ILE A 524 25.35 -8.69 2.49
C ILE A 524 25.91 -9.85 3.28
N ARG A 525 25.08 -10.86 3.61
CA ARG A 525 25.57 -12.04 4.33
C ARG A 525 26.61 -12.81 3.53
N ILE A 526 26.43 -12.94 2.23
CA ILE A 526 27.44 -13.57 1.34
C ILE A 526 28.76 -12.79 1.39
N LEU A 527 28.70 -11.46 1.26
CA LEU A 527 29.90 -10.61 1.21
C LEU A 527 30.63 -10.56 2.56
N GLN A 528 29.91 -10.45 3.68
CA GLN A 528 30.49 -10.47 5.02
C GLN A 528 31.27 -11.76 5.29
N GLU A 529 30.69 -12.92 4.96
CA GLU A 529 31.37 -14.23 5.12
C GLU A 529 32.58 -14.38 4.19
N ASN A 530 32.64 -13.62 3.09
CA ASN A 530 33.79 -13.56 2.19
C ASN A 530 34.78 -12.44 2.56
N GLY A 531 34.62 -11.79 3.71
CA GLY A 531 35.56 -10.85 4.28
C GLY A 531 35.38 -9.39 3.87
N TYR A 532 34.27 -9.02 3.22
CA TYR A 532 33.94 -7.62 2.98
C TYR A 532 33.49 -6.96 4.30
N GLN A 533 34.16 -5.89 4.71
CA GLN A 533 33.96 -5.29 6.04
C GLN A 533 32.91 -4.18 6.05
N HIS A 534 32.67 -3.53 4.92
CA HIS A 534 31.90 -2.28 4.84
C HIS A 534 30.73 -2.38 3.85
N VAL A 535 29.90 -3.40 4.04
CA VAL A 535 28.67 -3.57 3.25
C VAL A 535 27.48 -2.89 3.92
N ILE A 536 26.69 -2.19 3.11
CA ILE A 536 25.59 -1.34 3.53
C ILE A 536 24.34 -1.76 2.75
N ASN A 537 23.22 -2.03 3.44
CA ASN A 537 21.95 -2.32 2.78
C ASN A 537 21.21 -1.00 2.49
N LEU A 538 20.66 -0.86 1.30
CA LEU A 538 19.62 0.12 1.06
C LEU A 538 18.30 -0.39 1.66
N ASP A 539 17.86 0.23 2.75
CA ASP A 539 16.59 -0.11 3.39
C ASP A 539 15.40 0.15 2.45
N GLY A 540 14.41 -0.75 2.45
CA GLY A 540 13.29 -0.70 1.51
C GLY A 540 13.60 -1.00 0.04
N GLY A 541 14.87 -0.94 -0.40
CA GLY A 541 15.31 -1.25 -1.77
C GLY A 541 14.89 -0.23 -2.83
N TYR A 542 15.01 -0.61 -4.11
CA TYR A 542 14.69 0.22 -5.27
C TYR A 542 13.25 0.72 -5.24
N ARG A 543 12.28 -0.11 -4.84
CA ARG A 543 10.86 0.30 -4.79
C ARG A 543 10.64 1.51 -3.87
N LEU A 544 11.24 1.51 -2.69
CA LEU A 544 11.10 2.63 -1.75
C LEU A 544 11.86 3.87 -2.26
N TYR A 545 13.03 3.66 -2.88
CA TYR A 545 13.79 4.74 -3.52
C TYR A 545 13.01 5.43 -4.64
N GLU A 546 12.40 4.66 -5.54
CA GLU A 546 11.63 5.15 -6.68
C GLU A 546 10.42 5.98 -6.20
N VAL A 547 9.64 5.42 -5.29
CA VAL A 547 8.46 6.10 -4.73
C VAL A 547 8.86 7.34 -3.92
N GLY A 548 9.95 7.27 -3.14
CA GLY A 548 10.44 8.41 -2.35
C GLY A 548 10.95 9.59 -3.19
N HIS A 549 11.35 9.38 -4.44
CA HIS A 549 11.83 10.42 -5.36
C HIS A 549 10.81 10.83 -6.42
N HIS A 550 9.62 10.25 -6.41
CA HIS A 550 8.59 10.60 -7.37
C HIS A 550 8.00 11.98 -7.06
N ASP A 551 7.86 12.84 -8.07
CA ASP A 551 7.27 14.16 -7.91
C ASP A 551 5.80 14.16 -8.33
N PHE A 552 4.90 14.06 -7.35
CA PHE A 552 3.45 14.18 -7.57
C PHE A 552 2.96 15.65 -7.60
N ASN A 553 3.84 16.65 -7.47
CA ASN A 553 3.44 18.08 -7.54
C ASN A 553 3.25 18.61 -8.96
N ASN A 554 3.31 17.78 -10.00
CA ASN A 554 3.14 18.26 -11.36
C ASN A 554 1.66 18.61 -11.63
N PRO A 555 1.29 19.91 -11.79
CA PRO A 555 -0.09 20.32 -12.07
C PRO A 555 -0.58 19.87 -13.46
N LEU A 556 0.33 19.36 -14.29
CA LEU A 556 0.14 18.90 -15.67
C LEU A 556 0.48 17.40 -15.85
N GLY A 557 0.74 16.66 -14.76
CA GLY A 557 1.33 15.32 -14.78
C GLY A 557 0.38 14.12 -14.97
N ILE A 558 -0.94 14.36 -14.99
CA ILE A 558 -1.94 13.39 -15.49
C ILE A 558 -2.89 14.15 -16.42
N THR A 559 -2.36 14.67 -17.52
CA THR A 559 -3.17 15.07 -18.69
C THR A 559 -3.59 13.87 -19.55
N GLY A 560 -3.61 12.67 -18.97
CA GLY A 560 -4.15 11.46 -19.60
C GLY A 560 -5.60 11.11 -19.24
N MET A 561 -6.21 11.78 -18.24
CA MET A 561 -7.60 11.47 -17.81
C MET A 561 -8.49 12.70 -17.60
N ALA A 562 -8.05 13.91 -17.97
CA ALA A 562 -8.85 15.13 -17.89
C ALA A 562 -9.03 15.77 -19.27
N GLU A 563 -9.58 15.00 -20.21
CA GLU A 563 -10.35 15.48 -21.36
C GLU A 563 -11.19 14.34 -21.94
N ALA A 564 -11.86 13.57 -21.07
CA ALA A 564 -13.11 12.97 -21.50
C ALA A 564 -14.10 14.12 -21.64
N GLN A 565 -14.21 14.65 -22.86
CA GLN A 565 -15.35 15.45 -23.26
C GLN A 565 -16.59 14.80 -22.67
N HIS A 566 -17.43 15.59 -22.00
CA HIS A 566 -18.83 15.26 -21.81
C HIS A 566 -19.39 14.86 -23.17
N VAL A 567 -19.43 13.55 -23.44
CA VAL A 567 -20.29 13.02 -24.48
C VAL A 567 -21.68 13.21 -23.92
N ASP A 568 -22.39 14.15 -24.54
CA ASP A 568 -23.79 14.45 -24.32
C ASP A 568 -24.58 13.16 -24.01
N GLU A 569 -25.36 13.20 -22.92
CA GLU A 569 -26.28 12.13 -22.48
C GLU A 569 -27.45 11.90 -23.47
N GLN A 570 -27.37 12.43 -24.69
CA GLN A 570 -28.32 12.20 -25.79
C GLN A 570 -27.72 11.52 -27.03
N VAL A 571 -26.54 10.91 -26.91
CA VAL A 571 -26.08 9.91 -27.90
C VAL A 571 -25.96 8.53 -27.25
N ILE A 572 -27.03 8.09 -26.59
CA ILE A 572 -27.41 6.67 -26.63
C ILE A 572 -27.98 6.40 -28.03
N THR A 573 -27.17 6.60 -29.07
CA THR A 573 -27.27 5.65 -30.17
C THR A 573 -26.53 4.44 -29.67
N LYS A 574 -27.28 3.35 -29.48
CA LYS A 574 -26.76 1.97 -29.49
C LYS A 574 -25.34 1.96 -30.06
N LEU A 575 -24.37 1.44 -29.29
CA LEU A 575 -23.22 0.77 -29.91
C LEU A 575 -23.78 0.09 -31.16
N PRO A 576 -23.30 0.37 -32.38
CA PRO A 576 -23.70 -0.46 -33.49
C PRO A 576 -23.47 -1.87 -32.98
N GLU A 577 -24.53 -2.68 -32.97
CA GLU A 577 -24.47 -4.11 -32.73
C GLU A 577 -23.44 -4.61 -33.72
N THR A 578 -22.20 -4.58 -33.26
CA THR A 578 -21.05 -5.14 -33.92
C THR A 578 -20.95 -6.42 -33.15
N ASP A 579 -21.30 -7.50 -33.83
CA ASP A 579 -21.07 -8.88 -33.43
C ASP A 579 -19.56 -9.15 -33.28
N LEU A 580 -18.86 -8.34 -32.49
CA LEU A 580 -17.45 -8.48 -32.16
C LEU A 580 -17.38 -9.23 -30.84
N GLU A 581 -17.15 -10.54 -30.96
CA GLU A 581 -16.91 -11.45 -29.86
C GLU A 581 -15.78 -10.91 -28.94
N VAL A 582 -16.11 -10.66 -27.67
CA VAL A 582 -15.13 -10.24 -26.65
C VAL A 582 -14.55 -11.48 -26.00
N ILE A 583 -13.29 -11.78 -26.29
CA ILE A 583 -12.57 -12.90 -25.69
C ILE A 583 -12.10 -12.48 -24.29
N ARG A 584 -12.30 -13.34 -23.29
CA ARG A 584 -11.98 -13.03 -21.88
C ARG A 584 -10.88 -13.95 -21.37
N VAL A 585 -9.95 -13.38 -20.60
CA VAL A 585 -8.81 -14.07 -19.98
C VAL A 585 -8.76 -13.70 -18.51
N ASP A 586 -8.72 -14.70 -17.64
CA ASP A 586 -8.44 -14.51 -16.22
C ASP A 586 -6.96 -14.86 -15.94
N ALA A 587 -6.19 -13.82 -15.63
CA ALA A 587 -4.78 -13.87 -15.24
C ALA A 587 -4.59 -13.53 -13.75
N CYS A 588 -5.64 -13.62 -12.92
CA CYS A 588 -5.54 -13.41 -11.48
C CYS A 588 -4.69 -14.50 -10.81
N GLY A 589 -3.95 -14.11 -9.76
CA GLY A 589 -3.03 -14.98 -9.03
C GLY A 589 -1.64 -15.14 -9.67
N LEU A 590 -1.42 -14.56 -10.86
CA LEU A 590 -0.12 -14.52 -11.52
C LEU A 590 0.63 -13.24 -11.12
N GLN A 591 1.95 -13.34 -10.94
CA GLN A 591 2.85 -12.19 -10.72
C GLN A 591 3.61 -11.89 -12.01
N CYS A 592 4.06 -10.65 -12.20
CA CYS A 592 4.90 -10.26 -13.34
C CYS A 592 6.01 -11.30 -13.65
N PRO A 593 6.12 -11.79 -14.92
CA PRO A 593 5.43 -11.33 -16.13
C PRO A 593 4.14 -12.10 -16.51
N GLY A 594 3.61 -12.94 -15.61
CA GLY A 594 2.51 -13.88 -15.92
C GLY A 594 1.27 -13.26 -16.58
N PRO A 595 0.71 -12.14 -16.08
CA PRO A 595 -0.44 -11.48 -16.71
C PRO A 595 -0.23 -11.01 -18.15
N ILE A 596 0.97 -10.52 -18.47
CA ILE A 596 1.36 -10.12 -19.83
C ILE A 596 1.43 -11.34 -20.75
N LEU A 597 1.95 -12.47 -20.26
CA LEU A 597 2.07 -13.69 -21.06
C LEU A 597 0.70 -14.27 -21.45
N GLU A 598 -0.26 -14.28 -20.53
CA GLU A 598 -1.63 -14.74 -20.81
C GLU A 598 -2.37 -13.79 -21.76
N THR A 599 -2.14 -12.48 -21.62
CA THR A 599 -2.62 -11.47 -22.58
C THR A 599 -2.10 -11.78 -23.98
N TYR A 600 -0.80 -12.01 -24.13
CA TYR A 600 -0.18 -12.31 -25.43
C TYR A 600 -0.78 -13.57 -26.08
N LYS A 601 -0.87 -14.69 -25.35
CA LYS A 601 -1.38 -15.97 -25.87
C LYS A 601 -2.82 -15.85 -26.39
N ALA A 602 -3.64 -15.06 -25.72
CA ALA A 602 -5.01 -14.82 -26.15
C ALA A 602 -5.05 -13.88 -27.36
N MET A 603 -4.22 -12.84 -27.38
CA MET A 603 -4.13 -11.89 -28.48
C MET A 603 -3.68 -12.55 -29.80
N GLU A 604 -2.82 -13.56 -29.77
CA GLU A 604 -2.41 -14.31 -30.97
C GLU A 604 -3.58 -15.01 -31.66
N LYS A 605 -4.47 -15.61 -30.88
CA LYS A 605 -5.61 -16.41 -31.38
C LYS A 605 -6.76 -15.56 -31.95
N MET A 606 -6.66 -14.24 -31.81
CA MET A 606 -7.69 -13.29 -32.24
C MET A 606 -7.47 -12.83 -33.68
N VAL A 607 -8.54 -12.41 -34.36
CA VAL A 607 -8.45 -11.70 -35.65
C VAL A 607 -8.37 -10.19 -35.43
N PRO A 608 -7.82 -9.40 -36.39
CA PRO A 608 -7.72 -7.95 -36.26
C PRO A 608 -9.07 -7.30 -35.93
N ASN A 609 -9.04 -6.27 -35.07
CA ASN A 609 -10.22 -5.58 -34.53
C ASN A 609 -11.08 -6.35 -33.51
N GLN A 610 -10.76 -7.62 -33.17
CA GLN A 610 -11.39 -8.28 -32.01
C GLN A 610 -10.92 -7.68 -30.69
N LEU A 611 -11.75 -7.85 -29.66
CA LEU A 611 -11.54 -7.32 -28.32
C LEU A 611 -11.15 -8.44 -27.34
N LEU A 612 -10.08 -8.20 -26.58
CA LEU A 612 -9.59 -9.04 -25.51
C LEU A 612 -9.83 -8.34 -24.18
N ARG A 613 -10.44 -9.01 -23.22
CA ARG A 613 -10.53 -8.52 -21.83
C ARG A 613 -9.71 -9.41 -20.92
N VAL A 614 -8.73 -8.84 -20.22
CA VAL A 614 -7.83 -9.54 -19.29
C VAL A 614 -8.07 -9.05 -17.86
N GLU A 615 -8.24 -9.97 -16.93
CA GLU A 615 -8.29 -9.67 -15.49
C GLU A 615 -6.99 -10.10 -14.80
N ALA A 616 -6.35 -9.25 -14.00
CA ALA A 616 -5.16 -9.60 -13.24
C ALA A 616 -5.22 -9.04 -11.81
N SER A 617 -4.70 -9.79 -10.83
CA SER A 617 -4.62 -9.32 -9.44
C SER A 617 -3.30 -8.61 -9.12
N ASP A 618 -2.38 -8.54 -10.08
CA ASP A 618 -1.13 -7.81 -9.98
C ASP A 618 -1.33 -6.37 -10.48
N PHE A 619 -1.23 -5.38 -9.61
CA PHE A 619 -1.43 -3.98 -9.99
C PHE A 619 -0.32 -3.43 -10.90
N GLY A 620 0.87 -4.05 -10.90
CA GLY A 620 1.93 -3.73 -11.89
C GLY A 620 1.49 -4.00 -13.33
N PHE A 621 0.52 -4.90 -13.53
CA PHE A 621 -0.09 -5.15 -14.83
C PHE A 621 -0.72 -3.90 -15.43
N TYR A 622 -1.23 -2.97 -14.61
CA TYR A 622 -1.85 -1.72 -15.08
C TYR A 622 -0.87 -0.89 -15.92
N SER A 623 0.36 -0.71 -15.46
CA SER A 623 1.41 0.00 -16.21
C SER A 623 2.03 -0.85 -17.32
N ASP A 624 2.20 -2.15 -17.06
CA ASP A 624 2.86 -3.06 -17.99
C ASP A 624 2.04 -3.29 -19.26
N ILE A 625 0.71 -3.42 -19.12
CA ILE A 625 -0.19 -3.70 -20.25
C ILE A 625 -0.25 -2.54 -21.24
N VAL A 626 -0.16 -1.30 -20.75
CA VAL A 626 -0.11 -0.08 -21.57
C VAL A 626 1.16 -0.07 -22.39
N LYS A 627 2.32 -0.25 -21.75
CA LYS A 627 3.63 -0.31 -22.43
C LYS A 627 3.72 -1.48 -23.41
N TRP A 628 3.17 -2.64 -23.05
CA TRP A 628 3.16 -3.83 -23.89
C TRP A 628 2.30 -3.63 -25.14
N ALA A 629 1.11 -3.02 -25.01
CA ALA A 629 0.22 -2.75 -26.14
C ALA A 629 0.87 -1.79 -27.14
N GLU A 630 1.50 -0.71 -26.65
CA GLU A 630 2.28 0.22 -27.47
C GLU A 630 3.36 -0.48 -28.29
N LYS A 631 4.18 -1.33 -27.64
CA LYS A 631 5.28 -2.05 -28.29
C LYS A 631 4.81 -3.12 -29.28
N THR A 632 3.66 -3.75 -29.04
CA THR A 632 3.13 -4.84 -29.88
C THR A 632 2.18 -4.35 -30.98
N GLY A 633 1.91 -3.04 -31.06
CA GLY A 633 1.00 -2.46 -32.03
C GLY A 633 -0.48 -2.75 -31.77
N ASN A 634 -0.82 -3.18 -30.55
CA ASN A 634 -2.20 -3.35 -30.08
C ASN A 634 -2.70 -2.05 -29.44
N THR A 635 -4.02 -1.88 -29.33
CA THR A 635 -4.61 -0.68 -28.74
C THR A 635 -5.27 -1.02 -27.42
N VAL A 636 -4.91 -0.36 -26.32
CA VAL A 636 -5.69 -0.43 -25.08
C VAL A 636 -6.96 0.38 -25.26
N MET A 637 -8.11 -0.28 -25.16
CA MET A 637 -9.43 0.36 -25.28
C MET A 637 -9.91 0.89 -23.92
N ASP A 638 -9.65 0.13 -22.87
CA ASP A 638 -10.02 0.45 -21.49
C ASP A 638 -9.04 -0.27 -20.56
N VAL A 639 -8.61 0.38 -19.49
CA VAL A 639 -7.90 -0.27 -18.40
C VAL A 639 -8.37 0.35 -17.11
N LYS A 640 -8.92 -0.48 -16.23
CA LYS A 640 -9.54 -0.01 -15.00
C LYS A 640 -9.30 -1.00 -13.87
N ILE A 641 -9.49 -0.54 -12.65
CA ILE A 641 -9.50 -1.40 -11.47
C ILE A 641 -10.97 -1.61 -11.11
N GLU A 642 -11.37 -2.87 -10.97
CA GLU A 642 -12.73 -3.23 -10.52
C GLU A 642 -12.57 -4.20 -9.33
N GLY A 643 -12.78 -3.68 -8.12
CA GLY A 643 -12.44 -4.38 -6.89
C GLY A 643 -10.93 -4.64 -6.77
N LYS A 644 -10.53 -5.85 -6.39
CA LYS A 644 -9.11 -6.23 -6.17
C LYS A 644 -8.37 -6.68 -7.45
N LYS A 645 -8.80 -6.22 -8.63
CA LYS A 645 -8.30 -6.69 -9.93
C LYS A 645 -8.14 -5.52 -10.91
N VAL A 646 -7.09 -5.58 -11.71
CA VAL A 646 -6.91 -4.80 -12.94
C VAL A 646 -7.66 -5.51 -14.07
N LEU A 647 -8.54 -4.79 -14.76
CA LEU A 647 -9.25 -5.22 -15.95
C LEU A 647 -8.77 -4.38 -17.14
N ALA A 648 -8.09 -5.02 -18.09
CA ALA A 648 -7.64 -4.40 -19.31
C ALA A 648 -8.44 -4.94 -20.50
N THR A 649 -9.09 -4.05 -21.25
CA THR A 649 -9.69 -4.37 -22.55
C THR A 649 -8.77 -3.85 -23.66
N LEU A 650 -8.29 -4.74 -24.51
CA LEU A 650 -7.40 -4.46 -25.62
C LEU A 650 -8.09 -4.79 -26.94
N LYS A 651 -7.78 -4.03 -27.98
CA LYS A 651 -8.16 -4.30 -29.36
C LYS A 651 -6.94 -4.76 -30.14
N LYS A 652 -7.08 -5.89 -30.85
CA LYS A 652 -6.02 -6.39 -31.72
C LYS A 652 -5.77 -5.41 -32.86
N GLY A 653 -4.52 -4.96 -32.99
CA GLY A 653 -4.10 -4.08 -34.08
C GLY A 653 -4.25 -4.73 -35.46
N GLN A 654 -4.41 -3.92 -36.50
CA GLN A 654 -4.25 -4.40 -37.88
C GLN A 654 -2.75 -4.56 -38.16
N LEU A 655 -2.37 -5.69 -38.76
CA LEU A 655 -0.99 -5.99 -39.18
C LEU A 655 -0.35 -4.76 -39.85
N LYS A 656 0.53 -4.06 -39.13
CA LYS A 656 1.48 -3.17 -39.78
C LYS A 656 2.44 -4.05 -40.57
N PRO A 657 2.80 -3.69 -41.82
CA PRO A 657 3.85 -4.37 -42.54
C PRO A 657 5.12 -4.35 -41.67
N LYS A 658 5.82 -5.48 -41.57
CA LYS A 658 7.16 -5.54 -40.97
C LYS A 658 8.03 -4.48 -41.66
N ALA A 659 8.17 -3.32 -41.01
CA ALA A 659 9.17 -2.36 -41.40
C ALA A 659 10.52 -2.99 -41.05
N ASN A 660 11.41 -3.09 -42.03
CA ASN A 660 12.81 -3.37 -41.83
C ASN A 660 13.39 -2.32 -40.86
N GLN A 661 13.37 -2.62 -39.58
CA GLN A 661 14.25 -2.02 -38.59
C GLN A 661 15.30 -3.06 -38.25
N THR A 662 16.50 -2.80 -38.73
CA THR A 662 17.74 -3.37 -38.22
C THR A 662 17.94 -2.86 -36.79
N SER A 663 17.46 -3.62 -35.81
CA SER A 663 17.94 -3.55 -34.43
C SER A 663 18.03 -4.97 -33.87
N ASN A 664 19.16 -5.30 -33.24
CA ASN A 664 19.44 -6.59 -32.61
C ASN A 664 18.39 -6.93 -31.55
N GLU A 665 17.30 -7.60 -31.94
CA GLU A 665 16.21 -7.99 -31.04
C GLU A 665 16.05 -9.51 -30.91
N ASN A 666 16.90 -10.31 -31.58
CA ASN A 666 16.83 -11.77 -31.52
C ASN A 666 17.32 -12.30 -30.16
N ALA A 667 16.94 -13.52 -29.78
CA ALA A 667 17.37 -14.16 -28.55
C ALA A 667 18.01 -15.52 -28.83
N THR A 668 19.19 -15.77 -28.26
CA THR A 668 19.89 -17.06 -28.36
C THR A 668 19.98 -17.70 -26.99
N ILE A 669 19.58 -18.96 -26.86
CA ILE A 669 19.66 -19.73 -25.61
C ILE A 669 20.64 -20.87 -25.81
N VAL A 670 21.77 -20.85 -25.13
CA VAL A 670 22.69 -21.99 -25.04
C VAL A 670 22.20 -22.92 -23.94
N LEU A 671 21.62 -24.06 -24.32
CA LEU A 671 21.21 -25.07 -23.37
C LEU A 671 22.31 -26.11 -23.21
N PHE A 672 23.10 -25.95 -22.15
CA PHE A 672 24.18 -26.85 -21.76
C PHE A 672 23.70 -27.91 -20.77
N SER A 673 22.75 -27.59 -19.89
CA SER A 673 22.30 -28.53 -18.86
C SER A 673 21.40 -29.64 -19.40
N GLY A 674 21.60 -30.87 -18.90
CA GLY A 674 20.76 -32.03 -19.16
C GLY A 674 19.68 -32.27 -18.08
N GLU A 675 19.32 -31.25 -17.30
CA GLU A 675 18.38 -31.34 -16.18
C GLU A 675 16.99 -30.81 -16.56
N LEU A 676 15.94 -31.47 -16.07
CA LEU A 676 14.54 -31.23 -16.41
C LEU A 676 14.10 -29.80 -16.06
N ASP A 677 14.43 -29.31 -14.87
CA ASP A 677 14.06 -27.98 -14.38
C ASP A 677 14.73 -26.85 -15.17
N LYS A 678 15.99 -27.06 -15.60
CA LYS A 678 16.71 -26.10 -16.45
C LYS A 678 16.22 -26.12 -17.89
N ALA A 679 15.95 -27.30 -18.44
CA ALA A 679 15.31 -27.43 -19.75
C ALA A 679 13.89 -26.81 -19.75
N LEU A 680 13.12 -26.96 -18.67
CA LEU A 680 11.83 -26.27 -18.49
C LEU A 680 12.00 -24.75 -18.49
N ALA A 681 12.96 -24.22 -17.73
CA ALA A 681 13.26 -22.79 -17.72
C ALA A 681 13.65 -22.28 -19.12
N ALA A 682 14.52 -22.99 -19.82
CA ALA A 682 14.91 -22.64 -21.20
C ALA A 682 13.71 -22.60 -22.14
N MET A 683 12.79 -23.56 -22.06
CA MET A 683 11.61 -23.57 -22.94
C MET A 683 10.58 -22.51 -22.56
N VAL A 684 10.41 -22.19 -21.27
CA VAL A 684 9.55 -21.07 -20.86
C VAL A 684 10.08 -19.75 -21.41
N ILE A 685 11.39 -19.52 -21.33
CA ILE A 685 12.03 -18.32 -21.86
C ILE A 685 11.97 -18.28 -23.39
N ALA A 686 12.24 -19.40 -24.06
CA ALA A 686 12.17 -19.49 -25.52
C ALA A 686 10.77 -19.16 -26.04
N ASN A 687 9.73 -19.76 -25.44
CA ASN A 687 8.35 -19.48 -25.78
C ASN A 687 7.97 -18.02 -25.50
N GLY A 688 8.38 -17.45 -24.37
CA GLY A 688 8.11 -16.04 -24.03
C GLY A 688 8.79 -15.04 -24.97
N ALA A 689 10.05 -15.30 -25.35
CA ALA A 689 10.77 -14.45 -26.30
C ALA A 689 10.17 -14.54 -27.72
N ALA A 690 9.87 -15.75 -28.19
CA ALA A 690 9.25 -15.95 -29.51
C ALA A 690 7.85 -15.33 -29.58
N SER A 691 7.11 -15.44 -28.46
CA SER A 691 5.86 -14.73 -28.22
C SER A 691 6.00 -13.21 -28.44
N MET A 692 7.05 -12.57 -27.94
CA MET A 692 7.25 -11.14 -28.13
C MET A 692 7.66 -10.74 -29.57
N GLY A 693 7.58 -11.65 -30.54
CA GLY A 693 7.93 -11.43 -31.93
C GLY A 693 9.42 -11.54 -32.22
N LYS A 694 10.23 -11.99 -31.26
CA LYS A 694 11.67 -12.17 -31.43
C LYS A 694 11.98 -13.44 -32.22
N LYS A 695 13.00 -13.41 -33.06
CA LYS A 695 13.60 -14.65 -33.58
C LYS A 695 14.38 -15.30 -32.44
N VAL A 696 14.09 -16.56 -32.13
CA VAL A 696 14.72 -17.28 -31.02
C VAL A 696 15.43 -18.53 -31.51
N SER A 697 16.67 -18.73 -31.06
CA SER A 697 17.49 -19.90 -31.39
C SER A 697 17.94 -20.59 -30.10
N VAL A 698 17.70 -21.90 -29.95
CA VAL A 698 18.13 -22.70 -28.81
C VAL A 698 19.29 -23.60 -29.22
N PHE A 699 20.51 -23.21 -28.88
CA PHE A 699 21.73 -23.99 -29.13
C PHE A 699 21.96 -25.04 -28.04
N ALA A 700 21.60 -26.29 -28.30
CA ALA A 700 21.80 -27.42 -27.41
C ALA A 700 23.22 -27.98 -27.53
N THR A 701 23.96 -27.98 -26.43
CA THR A 701 25.33 -28.50 -26.38
C THR A 701 25.56 -29.37 -25.16
N PHE A 702 26.57 -30.23 -25.20
CA PHE A 702 26.89 -31.21 -24.15
C PHE A 702 25.63 -31.91 -23.60
N TRP A 703 25.39 -31.84 -22.29
CA TRP A 703 24.28 -32.53 -21.63
C TRP A 703 22.90 -32.05 -22.09
N GLY A 704 22.80 -30.81 -22.59
CA GLY A 704 21.59 -30.27 -23.20
C GLY A 704 21.18 -31.02 -24.46
N LEU A 705 22.08 -31.72 -25.16
CA LEU A 705 21.65 -32.57 -26.29
C LEU A 705 20.64 -33.65 -25.90
N ASN A 706 20.58 -34.04 -24.61
CA ASN A 706 19.68 -35.09 -24.14
C ASN A 706 18.20 -34.72 -24.22
N PHE A 707 17.84 -33.43 -24.17
CA PHE A 707 16.43 -33.04 -24.29
C PHE A 707 15.94 -33.14 -25.75
N LEU A 708 16.84 -33.00 -26.73
CA LEU A 708 16.57 -33.18 -28.16
C LEU A 708 16.56 -34.65 -28.62
N ARG A 709 16.90 -35.62 -27.75
CA ARG A 709 16.91 -37.05 -28.13
C ARG A 709 15.49 -37.61 -28.26
N LYS A 710 15.29 -38.49 -29.24
CA LYS A 710 14.10 -39.33 -29.34
C LYS A 710 14.02 -40.27 -28.12
N GLU A 711 12.82 -40.42 -27.56
CA GLU A 711 12.62 -41.34 -26.42
C GLU A 711 12.75 -42.81 -26.82
N ALA A 712 12.35 -43.12 -28.06
CA ALA A 712 12.47 -44.44 -28.65
C ALA A 712 13.94 -44.78 -28.97
N HIS A 713 14.31 -46.04 -28.77
CA HIS A 713 15.65 -46.50 -29.11
C HIS A 713 15.80 -46.61 -30.64
N VAL A 714 16.71 -45.84 -31.22
CA VAL A 714 17.09 -45.92 -32.63
C VAL A 714 18.35 -46.77 -32.78
N LYS A 715 18.34 -47.75 -33.69
CA LYS A 715 19.51 -48.61 -33.94
C LYS A 715 20.48 -47.86 -34.84
N VAL A 716 21.64 -47.50 -34.29
CA VAL A 716 22.73 -46.79 -35.00
C VAL A 716 24.06 -47.47 -34.73
N GLU A 717 25.00 -47.37 -35.67
CA GLU A 717 26.37 -47.89 -35.49
C GLU A 717 27.17 -46.98 -34.55
N LYS A 718 27.77 -47.59 -33.52
CA LYS A 718 28.53 -46.91 -32.47
C LYS A 718 29.73 -47.75 -32.03
N THR A 719 30.83 -47.10 -31.72
CA THR A 719 31.99 -47.67 -31.05
C THR A 719 31.64 -48.12 -29.61
N LEU A 720 32.51 -48.90 -28.98
CA LEU A 720 32.26 -49.44 -27.65
C LEU A 720 32.10 -48.34 -26.58
N ILE A 721 32.84 -47.25 -26.70
CA ILE A 721 32.76 -46.07 -25.81
C ILE A 721 31.47 -45.27 -26.06
N GLU A 722 31.11 -45.02 -27.32
CA GLU A 722 29.86 -44.31 -27.67
C GLU A 722 28.60 -45.09 -27.22
N LYS A 723 28.65 -46.43 -27.26
CA LYS A 723 27.58 -47.28 -26.71
C LYS A 723 27.42 -47.10 -25.20
N MET A 724 28.54 -46.96 -24.48
CA MET A 724 28.54 -46.74 -23.03
C MET A 724 27.93 -45.37 -22.67
N PHE A 725 28.36 -44.29 -23.34
CA PHE A 725 27.75 -42.97 -23.18
C PHE A 725 26.26 -42.98 -23.53
N GLY A 726 25.88 -43.59 -24.65
CA GLY A 726 24.48 -43.68 -25.07
C GLY A 726 23.56 -44.44 -24.10
N MET A 727 24.11 -45.34 -23.28
CA MET A 727 23.40 -46.06 -22.22
C MET A 727 23.29 -45.23 -20.92
N MET A 728 24.32 -44.48 -20.57
CA MET A 728 24.34 -43.67 -19.34
C MET A 728 23.54 -42.37 -19.43
N MET A 729 23.30 -41.87 -20.63
CA MET A 729 22.64 -40.58 -20.86
C MET A 729 21.11 -40.70 -21.02
N PRO A 730 20.32 -39.76 -20.47
CA PRO A 730 18.88 -39.71 -20.65
C PRO A 730 18.46 -39.72 -22.12
N LYS A 731 17.37 -40.42 -22.44
CA LYS A 731 16.77 -40.47 -23.79
C LYS A 731 15.47 -39.67 -23.81
N GLY A 732 15.59 -38.41 -24.20
CA GLY A 732 14.47 -37.49 -24.41
C GLY A 732 14.04 -36.71 -23.17
N ALA A 733 13.24 -35.66 -23.44
CA ALA A 733 12.78 -34.67 -22.48
C ALA A 733 12.15 -35.27 -21.21
N ASN A 734 11.34 -36.34 -21.33
CA ASN A 734 10.71 -36.96 -20.15
C ASN A 734 11.68 -37.77 -19.29
N LYS A 735 12.93 -38.02 -19.72
CA LYS A 735 13.91 -38.81 -18.96
C LYS A 735 14.98 -37.97 -18.27
N LEU A 736 14.97 -36.65 -18.45
CA LEU A 736 15.91 -35.76 -17.77
C LEU A 736 15.76 -35.82 -16.24
N PRO A 737 16.85 -35.87 -15.47
CA PRO A 737 16.82 -35.77 -14.01
C PRO A 737 16.54 -34.33 -13.55
N LEU A 738 16.12 -34.13 -12.31
CA LEU A 738 16.13 -32.83 -11.65
C LEU A 738 17.55 -32.42 -11.23
N SER A 739 17.83 -31.12 -11.28
CA SER A 739 19.10 -30.55 -10.82
C SER A 739 19.32 -30.68 -9.32
N LYS A 740 18.25 -30.63 -8.54
CA LYS A 740 18.26 -30.76 -7.08
C LYS A 740 17.09 -31.63 -6.62
N MET A 741 17.27 -32.27 -5.47
CA MET A 741 16.24 -33.12 -4.85
C MET A 741 15.80 -34.30 -5.73
N GLN A 742 16.70 -34.84 -6.56
CA GLN A 742 16.39 -35.96 -7.46
C GLN A 742 15.84 -37.19 -6.70
N MET A 743 16.33 -37.46 -5.48
CA MET A 743 15.81 -38.51 -4.57
C MET A 743 15.53 -39.86 -5.26
N GLY A 744 16.47 -40.35 -6.07
CA GLY A 744 16.30 -41.60 -6.82
C GLY A 744 15.17 -41.59 -7.88
N GLY A 745 14.71 -40.39 -8.29
CA GLY A 745 13.59 -40.19 -9.21
C GLY A 745 12.29 -39.72 -8.53
N LEU A 746 12.20 -39.79 -7.19
CA LEU A 746 11.01 -39.36 -6.44
C LEU A 746 10.75 -37.86 -6.56
N GLY A 747 11.79 -37.02 -6.51
CA GLY A 747 11.62 -35.57 -6.66
C GLY A 747 11.08 -35.20 -8.03
N LYS A 748 11.54 -35.89 -9.08
CA LYS A 748 11.05 -35.70 -10.44
C LYS A 748 9.58 -36.09 -10.55
N ALA A 749 9.20 -37.26 -10.02
CA ALA A 749 7.81 -37.71 -10.02
C ALA A 749 6.90 -36.73 -9.26
N MET A 750 7.37 -36.22 -8.12
CA MET A 750 6.67 -35.21 -7.33
C MET A 750 6.51 -33.91 -8.12
N MET A 751 7.58 -33.40 -8.76
CA MET A 751 7.52 -32.19 -9.57
C MET A 751 6.55 -32.35 -10.74
N VAL A 752 6.62 -33.45 -11.49
CA VAL A 752 5.71 -33.72 -12.61
C VAL A 752 4.26 -33.82 -12.13
N ASN A 753 4.01 -34.43 -10.97
CA ASN A 753 2.66 -34.50 -10.39
C ASN A 753 2.14 -33.11 -9.97
N VAL A 754 2.99 -32.28 -9.35
CA VAL A 754 2.64 -30.90 -8.99
C VAL A 754 2.38 -30.07 -10.23
N MET A 755 3.22 -30.20 -11.28
CA MET A 755 3.00 -29.54 -12.56
C MET A 755 1.63 -29.90 -13.15
N LYS A 756 1.26 -31.19 -13.13
CA LYS A 756 -0.06 -31.63 -13.61
C LYS A 756 -1.21 -31.09 -12.77
N GLN A 757 -1.08 -31.04 -11.44
CA GLN A 757 -2.10 -30.45 -10.55
C GLN A 757 -2.24 -28.93 -10.71
N LYS A 758 -1.17 -28.26 -11.16
CA LYS A 758 -1.09 -26.82 -11.36
C LYS A 758 -1.27 -26.41 -12.84
N ASN A 759 -1.66 -27.33 -13.72
CA ASN A 759 -1.79 -27.10 -15.16
C ASN A 759 -0.54 -26.48 -15.82
N VAL A 760 0.65 -26.86 -15.35
CA VAL A 760 1.92 -26.49 -15.99
C VAL A 760 2.23 -27.48 -17.09
N ASP A 761 2.49 -26.98 -18.30
CA ASP A 761 2.81 -27.80 -19.46
C ASP A 761 4.07 -28.64 -19.26
N SER A 762 4.03 -29.86 -19.79
CA SER A 762 5.19 -30.75 -19.77
C SER A 762 6.30 -30.22 -20.67
N LEU A 763 7.56 -30.59 -20.39
CA LEU A 763 8.70 -30.19 -21.23
C LEU A 763 8.51 -30.53 -22.72
N PRO A 764 8.02 -31.74 -23.11
CA PRO A 764 7.69 -32.01 -24.51
C PRO A 764 6.64 -31.07 -25.11
N SER A 765 5.63 -30.68 -24.33
CA SER A 765 4.60 -29.74 -24.77
C SER A 765 5.19 -28.35 -25.03
N LEU A 766 6.04 -27.86 -24.11
CA LEU A 766 6.71 -26.56 -24.27
C LEU A 766 7.69 -26.55 -25.45
N MET A 767 8.36 -27.68 -25.73
CA MET A 767 9.21 -27.81 -26.92
C MET A 767 8.39 -27.76 -28.21
N ALA A 768 7.24 -28.45 -28.26
CA ALA A 768 6.34 -28.42 -29.42
C ALA A 768 5.79 -27.01 -29.67
N GLN A 769 5.35 -26.32 -28.62
CA GLN A 769 4.91 -24.91 -28.70
C GLN A 769 6.03 -24.00 -29.22
N ALA A 770 7.27 -24.21 -28.76
CA ALA A 770 8.41 -23.44 -29.24
C ALA A 770 8.67 -23.67 -30.74
N GLN A 771 8.59 -24.92 -31.21
CA GLN A 771 8.71 -25.24 -32.63
C GLN A 771 7.59 -24.59 -33.47
N GLU A 772 6.34 -24.59 -32.97
CA GLU A 772 5.20 -23.93 -33.62
C GLU A 772 5.39 -22.40 -33.71
N LEU A 773 6.00 -21.79 -32.69
CA LEU A 773 6.35 -20.36 -32.66
C LEU A 773 7.58 -20.01 -33.51
N GLY A 774 8.21 -20.99 -34.17
CA GLY A 774 9.37 -20.76 -35.04
C GLY A 774 10.70 -20.64 -34.31
N VAL A 775 10.81 -21.19 -33.08
CA VAL A 775 12.09 -21.31 -32.37
C VAL A 775 12.99 -22.32 -33.09
N ASP A 776 14.21 -21.90 -33.43
CA ASP A 776 15.19 -22.77 -34.09
C ASP A 776 16.03 -23.56 -33.07
N PHE A 777 15.83 -24.87 -33.00
CA PHE A 777 16.63 -25.75 -32.15
C PHE A 777 17.90 -26.20 -32.89
N ILE A 778 19.07 -25.85 -32.37
CA ILE A 778 20.35 -26.12 -32.99
C ILE A 778 21.13 -27.15 -32.15
N ALA A 779 21.40 -28.33 -32.70
CA ALA A 779 22.24 -29.34 -32.06
C ALA A 779 23.73 -29.10 -32.36
N CYS A 780 24.55 -29.01 -31.31
CA CYS A 780 25.99 -28.82 -31.42
C CYS A 780 26.70 -30.06 -31.96
N THR A 781 27.24 -30.00 -33.17
CA THR A 781 27.88 -31.15 -33.86
C THR A 781 29.10 -31.68 -33.12
N MET A 782 29.95 -30.79 -32.58
CA MET A 782 31.11 -31.21 -31.77
C MET A 782 30.67 -31.98 -30.52
N SER A 783 29.64 -31.50 -29.83
CA SER A 783 29.12 -32.18 -28.63
C SER A 783 28.45 -33.50 -28.98
N MET A 784 27.79 -33.59 -30.14
CA MET A 784 27.25 -34.84 -30.67
C MET A 784 28.37 -35.88 -30.91
N ASP A 785 29.47 -35.47 -31.52
CA ASP A 785 30.63 -36.35 -31.78
C ASP A 785 31.27 -36.82 -30.47
N VAL A 786 31.52 -35.90 -29.52
CA VAL A 786 32.12 -36.22 -28.22
C VAL A 786 31.24 -37.17 -27.41
N MET A 787 29.92 -37.02 -27.47
CA MET A 787 28.96 -37.81 -26.68
C MET A 787 28.42 -39.03 -27.44
N GLY A 788 28.88 -39.25 -28.67
CA GLY A 788 28.45 -40.37 -29.51
C GLY A 788 26.97 -40.34 -29.85
N ILE A 789 26.37 -39.16 -30.01
CA ILE A 789 24.95 -38.97 -30.39
C ILE A 789 24.89 -38.83 -31.91
N LYS A 790 24.17 -39.73 -32.59
CA LYS A 790 23.97 -39.66 -34.05
C LYS A 790 22.72 -38.87 -34.40
N LYS A 791 22.68 -38.28 -35.61
CA LYS A 791 21.57 -37.44 -36.09
C LYS A 791 20.23 -38.17 -36.02
N GLU A 792 20.22 -39.48 -36.30
CA GLU A 792 19.03 -40.32 -36.29
C GLU A 792 18.42 -40.48 -34.89
N GLU A 793 19.18 -40.18 -33.82
CA GLU A 793 18.73 -40.23 -32.43
C GLU A 793 18.06 -38.93 -31.95
N LEU A 794 18.03 -37.86 -32.74
CA LEU A 794 17.42 -36.58 -32.38
C LEU A 794 16.02 -36.40 -32.97
N ILE A 795 15.21 -35.54 -32.35
CA ILE A 795 13.87 -35.16 -32.83
C ILE A 795 13.94 -34.45 -34.18
N ASP A 796 12.83 -34.48 -34.92
CA ASP A 796 12.73 -33.86 -36.24
C ASP A 796 12.51 -32.34 -36.11
N GLY A 797 12.84 -31.57 -37.16
CA GLY A 797 12.65 -30.11 -37.15
C GLY A 797 13.72 -29.35 -36.34
N ILE A 798 14.95 -29.86 -36.31
CA ILE A 798 16.11 -29.22 -35.67
C ILE A 798 17.24 -28.98 -36.68
N SER A 799 18.01 -27.94 -36.43
CA SER A 799 19.20 -27.53 -37.17
C SER A 799 20.46 -28.11 -36.53
N PHE A 800 21.57 -28.15 -37.28
CA PHE A 800 22.86 -28.66 -36.82
C PHE A 800 23.92 -27.57 -36.99
N GLY A 801 24.66 -27.28 -35.93
CA GLY A 801 25.57 -26.14 -35.92
C GLY A 801 26.81 -26.35 -35.06
N GLY A 802 27.89 -25.65 -35.41
CA GLY A 802 29.09 -25.56 -34.59
C GLY A 802 29.11 -24.25 -33.80
N VAL A 803 30.25 -23.97 -33.18
CA VAL A 803 30.49 -22.68 -32.49
C VAL A 803 30.25 -21.48 -33.42
N ALA A 804 30.60 -21.60 -34.71
CA ALA A 804 30.34 -20.54 -35.69
C ALA A 804 28.85 -20.25 -35.92
N THR A 805 27.99 -21.28 -35.94
CA THR A 805 26.53 -21.12 -36.07
C THR A 805 25.96 -20.42 -34.84
N TYR A 806 26.42 -20.82 -33.65
CA TYR A 806 26.06 -20.14 -32.42
C TYR A 806 26.51 -18.67 -32.40
N LEU A 807 27.77 -18.39 -32.79
CA LEU A 807 28.31 -17.04 -32.81
C LEU A 807 27.54 -16.15 -33.80
N ALA A 808 27.20 -16.66 -34.98
CA ALA A 808 26.40 -15.93 -35.96
C ALA A 808 25.00 -15.60 -35.42
N GLU A 809 24.30 -16.59 -34.83
CA GLU A 809 22.98 -16.34 -34.22
C GLU A 809 23.06 -15.42 -32.99
N SER A 810 24.21 -15.39 -32.29
CA SER A 810 24.42 -14.52 -31.12
C SER A 810 24.83 -13.10 -31.49
N GLU A 811 25.56 -12.91 -32.60
CA GLU A 811 25.97 -11.59 -33.10
C GLU A 811 24.76 -10.79 -33.60
N ASP A 812 23.77 -11.50 -34.16
CA ASP A 812 22.47 -10.96 -34.56
C ASP A 812 21.45 -10.92 -33.39
N ALA A 813 21.81 -11.41 -32.19
CA ALA A 813 20.95 -11.42 -31.02
C ALA A 813 21.16 -10.19 -30.12
N GLY A 814 20.05 -9.61 -29.66
CA GLY A 814 20.05 -8.62 -28.59
C GLY A 814 20.15 -9.24 -27.20
N LEU A 815 20.03 -10.58 -27.11
CA LEU A 815 20.03 -11.32 -25.85
C LEU A 815 20.62 -12.72 -26.05
N THR A 816 21.62 -13.09 -25.27
CA THR A 816 22.15 -14.46 -25.21
C THR A 816 22.08 -14.99 -23.78
N LEU A 817 21.46 -16.16 -23.58
CA LEU A 817 21.29 -16.81 -22.28
C LEU A 817 22.00 -18.16 -22.27
N PHE A 818 22.66 -18.51 -21.17
CA PHE A 818 23.33 -19.79 -21.01
C PHE A 818 22.69 -20.57 -19.86
N ILE A 819 22.11 -21.74 -20.15
CA ILE A 819 21.22 -22.50 -19.24
C ILE A 819 21.70 -23.94 -19.03
#